data_AF-A0A3A8GTT6-F1
#
_entry.id   AF-A0A3A8GTT6-F1
#
_cell.length_a   1.000
_cell.length_b   1.000
_cell.length_c   1.000
_cell.angle_alpha   90.00
_cell.angle_beta   90.00
_cell.angle_gamma   90.00
#
_symmetry.space_group_name_H-M   'P 1'
#
loop_
_entity.id
_entity.type
_entity.pdbx_description
1 polymer ?
#
loop_
_entity_poly.entity_id
_entity_poly.type
_entity_poly.pdbx_seq_one_letter_code
_entity_poly.pdbx_strand_id
1 'polypeptide(L)'
;MTVFVFPGQGSQKRGMGGELIARHPELVARADALLGFRLAEVCQDSRLDETRYTQPALFVLNALAYLETRERHGRDPEHAMGHSLGEYNALFAAGAFDFATGVLLVRKRGELMAQATGGGMAAVVGLSVERIVEVLERLGVRTLDLANDNTPSQQVLSGPREDLERVAPELRAAGGNVILLKVSAAFHSRYMRPARDAFAAFLREFSFAPLRFPVISNVEARPYEDARVAELLARQIDSPVRWTQSVRALLARGEQEFVEVGHGKVLTGLISQIRQATPAAVAPVPVAALESPPAVSAPAPAVVTGMRAETLGSKAFRDAHGVRLSYVAGSMYKGISSRELVVRMGRAGLLGFFGTGGVPLARVEEELLAIQAALRPGEAYGMNLLHSPDRPEREAGLVDLFLRRGVRDVEASAFLQLTPALVRFRMTGARRREDGRAEAPNRLIAKVSRPEVAESFMRPPPQGLLDGLVRAGQLTREEALLARELPMAEDVCVEADSGGHTDQGVASALFPAMSLLRDRMMAEHRYPVRIRLGAAGGIGTPQAAAAAFLMGADFIVTGSINQCTVEAGTSEPVKDLLETLDVQDVTCAPAGDMFELGAKIQVVRKGLFFPARANRLYALYQHHPSLEALDAETRKQLQEKVFRRGFDEVWEETRQHYLRVDPEVVALAERNPRKKMALVFRWYFVHTSRLALRGSREQRTDYQVHCGPAMGAFNQWVRGTPLTSWRDRHVDEIGVKLMEATAAWLEERFQVMRGGT
;
A
#
# COMPACT_ATOMS: atom_id res chain seq x y z
N MET A 1 9.42 -25.33 2.56
CA MET A 1 10.46 -24.66 3.38
C MET A 1 10.20 -24.93 4.86
N THR A 2 11.18 -25.45 5.62
CA THR A 2 11.00 -25.64 7.08
C THR A 2 11.41 -24.37 7.83
N VAL A 3 10.50 -23.85 8.67
CA VAL A 3 10.74 -22.68 9.52
C VAL A 3 10.63 -23.08 10.98
N PHE A 4 11.68 -22.86 11.77
CA PHE A 4 11.59 -23.04 13.21
C PHE A 4 11.07 -21.78 13.88
N VAL A 5 10.04 -21.94 14.73
CA VAL A 5 9.44 -20.83 15.48
C VAL A 5 9.60 -21.05 16.98
N PHE A 6 10.07 -20.02 17.69
CA PHE A 6 10.37 -20.11 19.11
C PHE A 6 9.41 -19.25 19.94
N PRO A 7 8.67 -19.83 20.91
CA PRO A 7 7.72 -19.09 21.73
C PRO A 7 8.44 -18.19 22.74
N GLY A 8 7.84 -17.04 23.03
CA GLY A 8 8.31 -16.11 24.05
C GLY A 8 7.50 -16.15 25.34
N GLN A 9 7.68 -15.12 26.17
CA GLN A 9 6.92 -14.93 27.40
C GLN A 9 5.40 -14.90 27.11
N GLY A 10 4.65 -15.65 27.90
CA GLY A 10 3.24 -15.97 27.68
C GLY A 10 2.99 -17.47 27.42
N SER A 11 4.03 -18.23 27.05
CA SER A 11 3.93 -19.69 26.88
C SER A 11 4.29 -20.50 28.14
N GLN A 12 4.86 -19.86 29.17
CA GLN A 12 5.29 -20.56 30.38
C GLN A 12 4.12 -21.21 31.13
N LYS A 13 4.38 -22.35 31.75
CA LYS A 13 3.45 -23.05 32.63
C LYS A 13 4.22 -23.65 33.80
N ARG A 14 3.64 -23.58 35.01
CA ARG A 14 4.19 -24.32 36.15
C ARG A 14 4.33 -25.81 35.80
N GLY A 15 5.48 -26.38 36.12
CA GLY A 15 5.89 -27.72 35.74
C GLY A 15 6.51 -27.84 34.35
N MET A 16 6.70 -26.75 33.60
CA MET A 16 7.36 -26.80 32.30
C MET A 16 8.81 -27.30 32.42
N GLY A 17 9.28 -27.99 31.39
CA GLY A 17 10.64 -28.54 31.35
C GLY A 17 10.74 -29.99 31.80
N GLY A 18 9.81 -30.52 32.61
CA GLY A 18 9.65 -31.96 32.95
C GLY A 18 10.83 -32.89 32.65
N GLU A 19 10.63 -33.87 31.77
CA GLU A 19 11.67 -34.81 31.33
C GLU A 19 12.78 -34.17 30.49
N LEU A 20 12.55 -33.00 29.89
CA LEU A 20 13.57 -32.27 29.13
C LEU A 20 14.71 -31.80 30.02
N ILE A 21 14.42 -31.33 31.23
CA ILE A 21 15.44 -30.95 32.22
C ILE A 21 16.24 -32.19 32.64
N ALA A 22 15.56 -33.31 32.91
CA ALA A 22 16.20 -34.54 33.36
C ALA A 22 17.14 -35.16 32.30
N ARG A 23 16.86 -34.95 31.01
CA ARG A 23 17.68 -35.46 29.89
C ARG A 23 18.92 -34.61 29.58
N HIS A 24 19.01 -33.38 30.09
CA HIS A 24 20.13 -32.45 29.84
C HIS A 24 20.79 -31.92 31.13
N PRO A 25 21.21 -32.79 32.07
CA PRO A 25 21.65 -32.37 33.40
C PRO A 25 22.86 -31.43 33.37
N GLU A 26 23.80 -31.62 32.44
CA GLU A 26 25.01 -30.79 32.34
C GLU A 26 24.72 -29.36 31.88
N LEU A 27 23.88 -29.21 30.84
CA LEU A 27 23.47 -27.90 30.33
C LEU A 27 22.59 -27.15 31.33
N VAL A 28 21.73 -27.87 32.06
CA VAL A 28 20.91 -27.30 33.14
C VAL A 28 21.81 -26.83 34.29
N ALA A 29 22.79 -27.63 34.73
CA ALA A 29 23.73 -27.21 35.78
C ALA A 29 24.54 -25.98 35.36
N ARG A 30 24.97 -25.91 34.08
CA ARG A 30 25.64 -24.74 33.53
C ARG A 30 24.72 -23.51 33.51
N ALA A 31 23.46 -23.68 33.12
CA ALA A 31 22.48 -22.60 33.17
C ALA A 31 22.25 -22.14 34.62
N ASP A 32 22.05 -23.04 35.57
CA ASP A 32 21.84 -22.72 36.99
C ASP A 32 23.00 -21.88 37.55
N ALA A 33 24.25 -22.25 37.23
CA ALA A 33 25.43 -21.49 37.63
C ALA A 33 25.44 -20.06 37.04
N LEU A 34 25.02 -19.90 35.79
CA LEU A 34 24.95 -18.59 35.12
C LEU A 34 23.73 -17.77 35.54
N LEU A 35 22.66 -18.40 35.98
CA LEU A 35 21.41 -17.75 36.40
C LEU A 35 21.46 -17.35 37.88
N GLY A 36 22.18 -18.10 38.71
CA GLY A 36 22.21 -17.93 40.15
C GLY A 36 20.97 -18.47 40.86
N PHE A 37 20.19 -19.31 40.18
CA PHE A 37 19.04 -20.02 40.74
C PHE A 37 18.88 -21.38 40.06
N ARG A 38 18.21 -22.32 40.75
CA ARG A 38 17.90 -23.64 40.19
C ARG A 38 16.70 -23.55 39.26
N LEU A 39 16.92 -23.78 37.96
CA LEU A 39 15.88 -23.72 36.92
C LEU A 39 14.71 -24.65 37.23
N ALA A 40 15.01 -25.87 37.67
CA ALA A 40 14.01 -26.89 37.99
C ALA A 40 13.04 -26.43 39.08
N GLU A 41 13.52 -25.73 40.12
CA GLU A 41 12.66 -25.17 41.17
C GLU A 41 11.80 -24.03 40.65
N VAL A 42 12.41 -23.07 39.95
CA VAL A 42 11.71 -21.92 39.41
C VAL A 42 10.58 -22.38 38.50
N CYS A 43 10.80 -23.40 37.66
CA CYS A 43 9.75 -23.96 36.81
C CYS A 43 8.55 -24.53 37.58
N GLN A 44 8.69 -24.87 38.87
CA GLN A 44 7.62 -25.47 39.68
C GLN A 44 6.85 -24.47 40.54
N ASP A 45 7.40 -23.29 40.83
CA ASP A 45 6.81 -22.36 41.79
C ASP A 45 6.22 -21.09 41.14
N SER A 46 5.86 -20.10 41.97
CA SER A 46 5.26 -18.84 41.53
C SER A 46 6.25 -17.83 40.98
N ARG A 47 7.55 -17.96 41.26
CA ARG A 47 8.59 -17.06 40.74
C ARG A 47 8.64 -17.10 39.22
N LEU A 48 8.22 -18.22 38.60
CA LEU A 48 8.13 -18.34 37.14
C LEU A 48 7.26 -17.25 36.50
N ASP A 49 6.32 -16.65 37.24
CA ASP A 49 5.45 -15.58 36.73
C ASP A 49 6.16 -14.20 36.71
N GLU A 50 7.33 -14.07 37.36
CA GLU A 50 8.12 -12.84 37.32
C GLU A 50 9.08 -12.83 36.13
N THR A 51 9.06 -11.74 35.35
CA THR A 51 9.81 -11.60 34.09
C THR A 51 11.30 -11.93 34.18
N ARG A 52 11.94 -11.62 35.32
CA ARG A 52 13.36 -11.93 35.59
C ARG A 52 13.68 -13.43 35.62
N TYR A 53 12.70 -14.26 35.96
CA TYR A 53 12.80 -15.72 36.00
C TYR A 53 12.14 -16.36 34.77
N THR A 54 11.03 -15.81 34.28
CA THR A 54 10.32 -16.34 33.11
C THR A 54 11.21 -16.36 31.88
N GLN A 55 11.90 -15.25 31.59
CA GLN A 55 12.64 -15.12 30.34
C GLN A 55 13.83 -16.10 30.26
N PRO A 56 14.68 -16.22 31.29
CA PRO A 56 15.78 -17.16 31.21
C PRO A 56 15.31 -18.62 31.25
N ALA A 57 14.25 -18.93 32.00
CA ALA A 57 13.70 -20.28 32.03
C ALA A 57 13.17 -20.71 30.66
N LEU A 58 12.38 -19.87 29.99
CA LEU A 58 11.88 -20.16 28.64
C LEU A 58 13.00 -20.28 27.62
N PHE A 59 14.00 -19.39 27.65
CA PHE A 59 15.14 -19.48 26.74
C PHE A 59 15.89 -20.80 26.89
N VAL A 60 16.21 -21.21 28.13
CA VAL A 60 16.93 -22.47 28.37
C VAL A 60 16.12 -23.65 27.86
N LEU A 61 14.84 -23.76 28.22
CA LEU A 61 14.02 -24.89 27.77
C LEU A 61 13.83 -24.93 26.25
N ASN A 62 13.62 -23.77 25.61
CA ASN A 62 13.54 -23.69 24.15
C ASN A 62 14.87 -24.07 23.48
N ALA A 63 16.01 -23.70 24.07
CA ALA A 63 17.33 -24.06 23.57
C ALA A 63 17.57 -25.58 23.69
N LEU A 64 17.22 -26.19 24.83
CA LEU A 64 17.29 -27.65 25.01
C LEU A 64 16.38 -28.38 24.01
N ALA A 65 15.14 -27.90 23.83
CA ALA A 65 14.22 -28.46 22.84
C ALA A 65 14.79 -28.37 21.42
N TYR A 66 15.43 -27.26 21.06
CA TYR A 66 16.11 -27.11 19.77
C TYR A 66 17.25 -28.11 19.60
N LEU A 67 18.10 -28.30 20.63
CA LEU A 67 19.21 -29.24 20.55
C LEU A 67 18.71 -30.66 20.28
N GLU A 68 17.66 -31.11 20.97
CA GLU A 68 17.06 -32.43 20.71
C GLU A 68 16.38 -32.53 19.35
N THR A 69 15.73 -31.46 18.89
CA THR A 69 15.14 -31.41 17.56
C THR A 69 16.23 -31.51 16.49
N ARG A 70 17.35 -30.80 16.67
CA ARG A 70 18.48 -30.85 15.75
C ARG A 70 19.13 -32.23 15.73
N GLU A 71 19.32 -32.87 16.87
CA GLU A 71 19.83 -34.24 16.97
C GLU A 71 18.92 -35.25 16.28
N ARG A 72 17.59 -35.12 16.44
CA ARG A 72 16.62 -36.03 15.84
C ARG A 72 16.47 -35.86 14.33
N HIS A 73 16.55 -34.63 13.83
CA HIS A 73 16.28 -34.33 12.41
C HIS A 73 17.54 -34.16 11.55
N GLY A 74 18.71 -33.95 12.15
CA GLY A 74 20.00 -33.91 11.46
C GLY A 74 20.20 -32.76 10.46
N ARG A 75 19.26 -31.81 10.39
CA ARG A 75 19.31 -30.66 9.46
C ARG A 75 18.92 -29.35 10.15
N ASP A 76 19.61 -28.27 9.78
CA ASP A 76 19.23 -26.91 10.16
C ASP A 76 17.93 -26.51 9.41
N PRO A 77 17.07 -25.65 10.00
CA PRO A 77 15.92 -25.11 9.29
C PRO A 77 16.38 -24.13 8.19
N GLU A 78 15.52 -23.88 7.20
CA GLU A 78 15.82 -22.90 6.17
C GLU A 78 15.68 -21.47 6.69
N HIS A 79 14.79 -21.23 7.65
CA HIS A 79 14.64 -19.96 8.35
C HIS A 79 14.27 -20.21 9.83
N ALA A 80 14.57 -19.25 10.69
CA ALA A 80 14.00 -19.22 12.04
C ALA A 80 13.40 -17.86 12.38
N MET A 81 12.45 -17.86 13.30
CA MET A 81 11.93 -16.65 13.93
C MET A 81 11.49 -16.96 15.34
N GLY A 82 11.41 -15.97 16.20
CA GLY A 82 10.86 -16.17 17.53
C GLY A 82 10.08 -14.97 17.99
N HIS A 83 9.07 -15.20 18.83
CA HIS A 83 8.19 -14.15 19.29
C HIS A 83 8.79 -13.50 20.54
N SER A 84 9.12 -12.21 20.46
CA SER A 84 9.78 -11.46 21.54
C SER A 84 11.05 -12.19 22.03
N LEU A 85 11.03 -12.71 23.26
CA LEU A 85 12.09 -13.52 23.85
C LEU A 85 12.55 -14.67 22.95
N GLY A 86 11.63 -15.32 22.22
CA GLY A 86 11.97 -16.45 21.36
C GLY A 86 12.96 -16.07 20.26
N GLU A 87 13.10 -14.79 19.89
CA GLU A 87 14.09 -14.34 18.91
C GLU A 87 15.53 -14.68 19.34
N TYR A 88 15.81 -14.67 20.65
CA TYR A 88 17.11 -15.09 21.18
C TYR A 88 17.37 -16.58 20.92
N ASN A 89 16.33 -17.43 21.00
CA ASN A 89 16.46 -18.85 20.64
C ASN A 89 16.68 -19.04 19.14
N ALA A 90 16.03 -18.22 18.30
CA ALA A 90 16.24 -18.26 16.86
C ALA A 90 17.69 -17.87 16.49
N LEU A 91 18.24 -16.84 17.13
CA LEU A 91 19.63 -16.42 16.95
C LEU A 91 20.63 -17.44 17.51
N PHE A 92 20.36 -18.05 18.66
CA PHE A 92 21.13 -19.18 19.19
C PHE A 92 21.14 -20.35 18.20
N ALA A 93 19.96 -20.72 17.68
CA ALA A 93 19.83 -21.79 16.70
C ALA A 93 20.65 -21.50 15.43
N ALA A 94 20.63 -20.25 14.95
CA ALA A 94 21.41 -19.80 13.80
C ALA A 94 22.92 -19.65 14.10
N GLY A 95 23.35 -19.81 15.36
CA GLY A 95 24.75 -19.76 15.75
C GLY A 95 25.30 -18.35 16.02
N ALA A 96 24.45 -17.34 16.21
CA ALA A 96 24.88 -15.98 16.52
C ALA A 96 25.74 -15.92 17.81
N PHE A 97 25.43 -16.80 18.77
CA PHE A 97 26.12 -16.91 20.05
C PHE A 97 25.96 -18.33 20.63
N ASP A 98 26.81 -18.68 21.60
CA ASP A 98 26.76 -19.97 22.28
C ASP A 98 25.69 -20.02 23.40
N PHE A 99 25.46 -21.21 23.96
CA PHE A 99 24.41 -21.40 24.98
C PHE A 99 24.61 -20.51 26.21
N ALA A 100 25.84 -20.40 26.71
CA ALA A 100 26.13 -19.60 27.91
C ALA A 100 25.92 -18.12 27.66
N THR A 101 26.37 -17.60 26.52
CA THR A 101 26.12 -16.22 26.11
C THR A 101 24.62 -15.97 26.03
N GLY A 102 23.86 -16.86 25.38
CA GLY A 102 22.41 -16.77 25.32
C GLY A 102 21.75 -16.66 26.69
N VAL A 103 22.16 -17.49 27.65
CA VAL A 103 21.67 -17.46 29.04
C VAL A 103 21.98 -16.12 29.72
N LEU A 104 23.19 -15.60 29.56
CA LEU A 104 23.59 -14.31 30.13
C LEU A 104 22.79 -13.14 29.52
N LEU A 105 22.59 -13.15 28.21
CA LEU A 105 21.82 -12.13 27.50
C LEU A 105 20.36 -12.09 27.99
N VAL A 106 19.68 -13.22 28.05
CA VAL A 106 18.27 -13.27 28.49
C VAL A 106 18.11 -13.03 29.98
N ARG A 107 19.11 -13.42 30.81
CA ARG A 107 19.17 -13.05 32.23
C ARG A 107 19.19 -11.53 32.36
N LYS A 108 20.10 -10.85 31.66
CA LYS A 108 20.22 -9.39 31.76
C LYS A 108 19.00 -8.69 31.19
N ARG A 109 18.46 -9.17 30.06
CA ARG A 109 17.21 -8.65 29.48
C ARG A 109 16.04 -8.77 30.47
N GLY A 110 15.84 -9.96 31.05
CA GLY A 110 14.77 -10.23 32.01
C GLY A 110 14.89 -9.36 33.27
N GLU A 111 16.11 -9.19 33.79
CA GLU A 111 16.42 -8.30 34.91
C GLU A 111 16.03 -6.85 34.58
N LEU A 112 16.54 -6.30 33.47
CA LEU A 112 16.32 -4.90 33.08
C LEU A 112 14.84 -4.61 32.78
N MET A 113 14.15 -5.54 32.08
CA MET A 113 12.73 -5.40 31.80
C MET A 113 11.88 -5.49 33.09
N ALA A 114 12.27 -6.33 34.05
CA ALA A 114 11.55 -6.47 35.32
C ALA A 114 11.73 -5.27 36.27
N GLN A 115 12.69 -4.38 36.03
CA GLN A 115 12.88 -3.15 36.82
C GLN A 115 11.82 -2.07 36.48
N ALA A 116 11.21 -2.14 35.30
CA ALA A 116 10.16 -1.20 34.93
C ALA A 116 8.88 -1.45 35.74
N THR A 117 8.26 -0.38 36.21
CA THR A 117 7.02 -0.39 36.99
C THR A 117 6.04 0.66 36.48
N GLY A 118 4.80 0.68 36.98
CA GLY A 118 3.80 1.70 36.65
C GLY A 118 3.12 1.55 35.27
N GLY A 119 3.41 0.46 34.56
CA GLY A 119 2.79 0.17 33.26
C GLY A 119 1.99 -1.13 33.26
N GLY A 120 1.50 -1.49 32.08
CA GLY A 120 0.86 -2.78 31.82
C GLY A 120 0.76 -3.05 30.33
N MET A 121 0.09 -4.16 30.00
CA MET A 121 -0.22 -4.53 28.63
C MET A 121 -1.65 -5.05 28.53
N ALA A 122 -2.31 -4.83 27.40
CA ALA A 122 -3.65 -5.33 27.11
C ALA A 122 -3.70 -5.99 25.73
N ALA A 123 -4.09 -7.25 25.67
CA ALA A 123 -4.41 -7.89 24.41
C ALA A 123 -5.79 -7.43 23.94
N VAL A 124 -5.87 -7.03 22.68
CA VAL A 124 -7.09 -6.58 22.00
C VAL A 124 -7.35 -7.55 20.85
N VAL A 125 -8.45 -8.29 20.94
CA VAL A 125 -8.84 -9.31 19.94
C VAL A 125 -10.08 -8.83 19.19
N GLY A 126 -10.17 -9.08 17.88
CA GLY A 126 -11.32 -8.72 17.04
C GLY A 126 -11.25 -7.35 16.37
N LEU A 127 -10.18 -6.57 16.62
CA LEU A 127 -9.95 -5.28 15.97
C LEU A 127 -8.69 -5.31 15.13
N SER A 128 -8.61 -4.44 14.13
CA SER A 128 -7.37 -4.19 13.40
C SER A 128 -6.56 -3.09 14.08
N VAL A 129 -5.27 -2.96 13.73
CA VAL A 129 -4.41 -1.88 14.23
C VAL A 129 -5.02 -0.52 13.93
N GLU A 130 -5.57 -0.34 12.72
CA GLU A 130 -6.19 0.91 12.28
C GLU A 130 -7.37 1.27 13.18
N ARG A 131 -8.22 0.28 13.50
CA ARG A 131 -9.39 0.52 14.36
C ARG A 131 -9.00 0.84 15.81
N ILE A 132 -7.94 0.22 16.32
CA ILE A 132 -7.39 0.54 17.64
C ILE A 132 -6.86 1.98 17.65
N VAL A 133 -6.07 2.37 16.64
CA VAL A 133 -5.54 3.73 16.49
C VAL A 133 -6.67 4.75 16.44
N GLU A 134 -7.72 4.52 15.66
CA GLU A 134 -8.90 5.38 15.61
C GLU A 134 -9.55 5.61 16.99
N VAL A 135 -9.68 4.54 17.79
CA VAL A 135 -10.25 4.63 19.15
C VAL A 135 -9.32 5.44 20.07
N LEU A 136 -8.01 5.21 20.02
CA LEU A 136 -7.04 5.96 20.82
C LEU A 136 -7.01 7.45 20.46
N GLU A 137 -7.04 7.78 19.15
CA GLU A 137 -7.09 9.15 18.65
C GLU A 137 -8.37 9.88 19.09
N ARG A 138 -9.53 9.21 18.99
CA ARG A 138 -10.82 9.75 19.44
C ARG A 138 -10.81 10.12 20.93
N LEU A 139 -10.12 9.32 21.75
CA LEU A 139 -10.00 9.53 23.19
C LEU A 139 -8.84 10.45 23.58
N GLY A 140 -8.07 10.94 22.60
CA GLY A 140 -6.87 11.74 22.82
C GLY A 140 -5.75 11.00 23.57
N VAL A 141 -5.76 9.66 23.56
CA VAL A 141 -4.78 8.83 24.28
C VAL A 141 -3.53 8.70 23.40
N ARG A 142 -2.40 9.26 23.84
CA ARG A 142 -1.10 9.19 23.13
C ARG A 142 0.00 8.47 23.92
N THR A 143 -0.39 7.95 25.08
CA THR A 143 0.45 7.29 26.09
C THR A 143 0.49 5.78 25.91
N LEU A 144 -0.31 5.21 25.01
CA LEU A 144 -0.30 3.78 24.70
C LEU A 144 0.45 3.54 23.39
N ASP A 145 1.35 2.57 23.41
CA ASP A 145 2.08 2.09 22.24
C ASP A 145 1.56 0.69 21.85
N LEU A 146 1.55 0.41 20.54
CA LEU A 146 1.35 -0.94 20.03
C LEU A 146 2.61 -1.77 20.33
N ALA A 147 2.50 -2.75 21.22
CA ALA A 147 3.60 -3.63 21.62
C ALA A 147 3.72 -4.86 20.73
N ASN A 148 2.60 -5.43 20.28
CA ASN A 148 2.59 -6.59 19.40
C ASN A 148 1.49 -6.48 18.34
N ASP A 149 1.85 -6.83 17.11
CA ASP A 149 0.93 -7.14 16.03
C ASP A 149 0.95 -8.66 15.84
N ASN A 150 0.08 -9.38 16.57
CA ASN A 150 0.12 -10.85 16.67
C ASN A 150 -0.68 -11.56 15.58
N THR A 151 -1.83 -11.01 15.19
CA THR A 151 -2.60 -11.44 14.02
C THR A 151 -3.33 -10.20 13.45
N PRO A 152 -3.92 -10.26 12.24
CA PRO A 152 -4.71 -9.15 11.70
C PRO A 152 -5.85 -8.69 12.62
N SER A 153 -6.30 -9.54 13.53
CA SER A 153 -7.34 -9.27 14.51
C SER A 153 -6.88 -9.42 15.97
N GLN A 154 -5.58 -9.50 16.25
CA GLN A 154 -5.07 -9.60 17.62
C GLN A 154 -3.83 -8.73 17.79
N GLN A 155 -3.96 -7.70 18.63
CA GLN A 155 -2.90 -6.75 18.93
C GLN A 155 -2.65 -6.70 20.44
N VAL A 156 -1.52 -6.14 20.84
CA VAL A 156 -1.24 -5.85 22.25
C VAL A 156 -0.88 -4.38 22.40
N LEU A 157 -1.60 -3.67 23.25
CA LEU A 157 -1.28 -2.32 23.69
C LEU A 157 -0.42 -2.37 24.94
N SER A 158 0.43 -1.37 25.12
CA SER A 158 1.30 -1.22 26.29
C SER A 158 1.40 0.24 26.69
N GLY A 159 1.44 0.52 27.98
CA GLY A 159 1.57 1.88 28.50
C GLY A 159 1.10 1.98 29.95
N PRO A 160 0.75 3.18 30.44
CA PRO A 160 0.23 3.39 31.79
C PRO A 160 -1.02 2.54 32.03
N ARG A 161 -1.10 1.93 33.21
CA ARG A 161 -2.23 1.03 33.55
C ARG A 161 -3.57 1.76 33.50
N GLU A 162 -3.62 2.99 34.02
CA GLU A 162 -4.81 3.84 34.02
C GLU A 162 -5.33 4.10 32.61
N ASP A 163 -4.44 4.30 31.63
CA ASP A 163 -4.85 4.52 30.24
C ASP A 163 -5.34 3.23 29.59
N LEU A 164 -4.73 2.07 29.88
CA LEU A 164 -5.23 0.78 29.42
C LEU A 164 -6.64 0.50 29.97
N GLU A 165 -6.89 0.82 31.23
CA GLU A 165 -8.20 0.69 31.88
C GLU A 165 -9.21 1.69 31.29
N ARG A 166 -8.78 2.92 30.99
CA ARG A 166 -9.60 3.96 30.35
C ARG A 166 -10.03 3.60 28.94
N VAL A 167 -9.14 3.01 28.12
CA VAL A 167 -9.46 2.67 26.72
C VAL A 167 -10.17 1.34 26.57
N ALA A 168 -10.07 0.44 27.55
CA ALA A 168 -10.64 -0.90 27.44
C ALA A 168 -12.16 -0.93 27.15
N PRO A 169 -13.03 -0.13 27.82
CA PRO A 169 -14.46 -0.08 27.50
C PRO A 169 -14.73 0.40 26.06
N GLU A 170 -13.95 1.35 25.56
CA GLU A 170 -14.11 1.96 24.25
C GLU A 170 -13.68 1.02 23.12
N LEU A 171 -12.59 0.30 23.33
CA LEU A 171 -12.17 -0.79 22.46
C LEU A 171 -13.22 -1.92 22.45
N ARG A 172 -13.85 -2.22 23.59
CA ARG A 172 -14.98 -3.16 23.66
C ARG A 172 -16.20 -2.67 22.87
N ALA A 173 -16.56 -1.39 23.02
CA ALA A 173 -17.65 -0.78 22.25
C ALA A 173 -17.36 -0.75 20.74
N ALA A 174 -16.08 -0.68 20.33
CA ALA A 174 -15.66 -0.75 18.94
C ALA A 174 -15.68 -2.17 18.34
N GLY A 175 -16.02 -3.20 19.13
CA GLY A 175 -16.10 -4.60 18.71
C GLY A 175 -14.94 -5.49 19.17
N GLY A 176 -14.02 -4.96 19.98
CA GLY A 176 -12.86 -5.70 20.48
C GLY A 176 -13.13 -6.46 21.79
N ASN A 177 -12.45 -7.59 21.99
CA ASN A 177 -12.32 -8.21 23.29
C ASN A 177 -10.98 -7.80 23.92
N VAL A 178 -11.03 -7.13 25.08
CA VAL A 178 -9.84 -6.59 25.74
C VAL A 178 -9.51 -7.39 27.01
N ILE A 179 -8.30 -7.95 27.04
CA ILE A 179 -7.77 -8.76 28.14
C ILE A 179 -6.53 -8.07 28.70
N LEU A 180 -6.60 -7.59 29.95
CA LEU A 180 -5.43 -7.07 30.64
C LEU A 180 -4.47 -8.23 30.96
N LEU A 181 -3.22 -8.10 30.54
CA LEU A 181 -2.20 -9.11 30.74
C LEU A 181 -1.59 -8.97 32.14
N LYS A 182 -1.25 -10.11 32.76
CA LYS A 182 -0.65 -10.18 34.10
C LYS A 182 0.84 -9.82 34.07
N VAL A 183 1.15 -8.58 33.70
CA VAL A 183 2.50 -8.01 33.66
C VAL A 183 2.52 -6.66 34.37
N SER A 184 3.65 -6.32 34.99
CA SER A 184 3.83 -5.10 35.79
C SER A 184 4.39 -3.91 34.99
N ALA A 185 4.67 -4.11 33.70
CA ALA A 185 5.40 -3.17 32.86
C ALA A 185 4.84 -3.13 31.43
N ALA A 186 5.08 -2.00 30.77
CA ALA A 186 4.71 -1.76 29.37
C ALA A 186 5.83 -2.22 28.43
N PHE A 187 5.97 -3.54 28.23
CA PHE A 187 7.03 -4.07 27.34
C PHE A 187 6.83 -3.66 25.87
N HIS A 188 7.92 -3.62 25.09
CA HIS A 188 7.92 -3.27 23.67
C HIS A 188 7.36 -1.88 23.38
N SER A 189 7.69 -0.92 24.23
CA SER A 189 7.16 0.45 24.19
C SER A 189 8.22 1.48 24.53
N ARG A 190 7.88 2.76 24.35
CA ARG A 190 8.72 3.88 24.77
C ARG A 190 9.13 3.85 26.24
N TYR A 191 8.34 3.19 27.10
CA TYR A 191 8.61 3.07 28.53
C TYR A 191 9.78 2.12 28.83
N MET A 192 10.22 1.32 27.85
CA MET A 192 11.38 0.44 27.99
C MET A 192 12.70 1.06 27.49
N ARG A 193 12.71 2.32 27.04
CA ARG A 193 13.95 2.99 26.57
C ARG A 193 15.12 2.91 27.56
N PRO A 194 14.93 3.10 28.89
CA PRO A 194 16.03 2.95 29.84
C PRO A 194 16.59 1.52 29.89
N ALA A 195 15.71 0.51 29.84
CA ALA A 195 16.11 -0.90 29.79
C ALA A 195 16.84 -1.22 28.47
N ARG A 196 16.36 -0.67 27.34
CA ARG A 196 17.02 -0.77 26.04
C ARG A 196 18.44 -0.19 26.08
N ASP A 197 18.64 1.00 26.66
CA ASP A 197 19.97 1.62 26.75
C ASP A 197 20.94 0.83 27.63
N ALA A 198 20.47 0.37 28.80
CA ALA A 198 21.27 -0.46 29.68
C ALA A 198 21.63 -1.81 29.01
N PHE A 199 20.70 -2.39 28.24
CA PHE A 199 20.96 -3.62 27.52
C PHE A 199 21.90 -3.42 26.33
N ALA A 200 21.77 -2.32 25.58
CA ALA A 200 22.68 -1.94 24.51
C ALA A 200 24.12 -1.78 25.03
N ALA A 201 24.28 -1.17 26.22
CA ALA A 201 25.59 -1.04 26.85
C ALA A 201 26.21 -2.41 27.17
N PHE A 202 25.41 -3.33 27.75
CA PHE A 202 25.82 -4.70 28.08
C PHE A 202 26.15 -5.53 26.84
N LEU A 203 25.40 -5.36 25.74
CA LEU A 203 25.65 -6.09 24.48
C LEU A 203 27.02 -5.81 23.87
N ARG A 204 27.67 -4.68 24.21
CA ARG A 204 29.03 -4.35 23.74
C ARG A 204 30.11 -5.28 24.31
N GLU A 205 29.80 -6.02 25.36
CA GLU A 205 30.71 -7.01 25.97
C GLU A 205 30.75 -8.32 25.16
N PHE A 206 29.89 -8.47 24.15
CA PHE A 206 29.74 -9.69 23.37
C PHE A 206 30.03 -9.44 21.89
N SER A 207 30.47 -10.49 21.20
CA SER A 207 30.58 -10.53 19.75
C SER A 207 29.62 -11.57 19.20
N PHE A 208 29.02 -11.27 18.05
CA PHE A 208 28.04 -12.12 17.39
C PHE A 208 28.64 -12.72 16.13
N ALA A 209 28.51 -14.03 15.96
CA ALA A 209 28.98 -14.72 14.77
C ALA A 209 27.99 -14.57 13.60
N PRO A 210 28.45 -14.70 12.34
CA PRO A 210 27.57 -14.78 11.18
C PRO A 210 26.51 -15.88 11.31
N LEU A 211 25.29 -15.59 10.88
CA LEU A 211 24.17 -16.52 11.01
C LEU A 211 24.27 -17.66 9.98
N ARG A 212 24.16 -18.92 10.42
CA ARG A 212 24.16 -20.10 9.54
C ARG A 212 22.94 -20.17 8.62
N PHE A 213 21.82 -19.60 9.07
CA PHE A 213 20.58 -19.48 8.29
C PHE A 213 19.83 -18.20 8.70
N PRO A 214 18.96 -17.66 7.81
CA PRO A 214 18.24 -16.42 8.09
C PRO A 214 17.35 -16.48 9.33
N VAL A 215 17.46 -15.45 10.18
CA VAL A 215 16.55 -15.22 11.33
C VAL A 215 15.73 -13.97 11.06
N ILE A 216 14.39 -14.03 11.20
CA ILE A 216 13.53 -12.85 10.98
C ILE A 216 13.47 -11.96 12.23
N SER A 217 13.82 -10.69 12.07
CA SER A 217 13.77 -9.66 13.12
C SER A 217 12.34 -9.29 13.50
N ASN A 218 12.07 -9.16 14.80
CA ASN A 218 10.82 -8.70 15.39
C ASN A 218 10.57 -7.22 15.10
N VAL A 219 11.64 -6.42 14.99
CA VAL A 219 11.59 -4.96 14.83
C VAL A 219 11.31 -4.59 13.36
N GLU A 220 11.92 -5.30 12.43
CA GLU A 220 11.92 -4.93 11.00
C GLU A 220 11.14 -5.91 10.12
N ALA A 221 10.71 -7.06 10.66
CA ALA A 221 10.01 -8.12 9.94
C ALA A 221 10.73 -8.63 8.68
N ARG A 222 12.08 -8.61 8.72
CA ARG A 222 12.99 -9.08 7.66
C ARG A 222 14.17 -9.84 8.27
N PRO A 223 14.92 -10.63 7.48
CA PRO A 223 16.12 -11.29 7.97
C PRO A 223 17.11 -10.32 8.63
N TYR A 224 17.76 -10.77 9.71
CA TYR A 224 18.90 -10.07 10.30
C TYR A 224 20.02 -9.89 9.27
N GLU A 225 20.68 -8.74 9.34
CA GLU A 225 22.01 -8.54 8.75
C GLU A 225 23.03 -8.84 9.87
N ASP A 226 24.07 -9.64 9.59
CA ASP A 226 25.01 -10.14 10.62
C ASP A 226 25.59 -9.01 11.50
N ALA A 227 25.95 -7.88 10.89
CA ALA A 227 26.52 -6.72 11.57
C ALA A 227 25.54 -5.99 12.51
N ARG A 228 24.25 -6.33 12.48
CA ARG A 228 23.17 -5.61 13.19
C ARG A 228 22.51 -6.41 14.31
N VAL A 229 23.01 -7.61 14.63
CA VAL A 229 22.42 -8.47 15.68
C VAL A 229 22.30 -7.74 17.02
N ALA A 230 23.37 -7.10 17.49
CA ALA A 230 23.36 -6.38 18.76
C ALA A 230 22.39 -5.18 18.76
N GLU A 231 22.41 -4.36 17.71
CA GLU A 231 21.55 -3.18 17.59
C GLU A 231 20.07 -3.55 17.61
N LEU A 232 19.68 -4.56 16.81
CA LEU A 232 18.30 -5.00 16.73
C LEU A 232 17.84 -5.71 18.00
N LEU A 233 18.70 -6.49 18.68
CA LEU A 233 18.38 -7.08 19.99
C LEU A 233 18.13 -6.02 21.07
N ALA A 234 18.93 -4.94 21.08
CA ALA A 234 18.68 -3.81 21.97
C ALA A 234 17.34 -3.14 21.65
N ARG A 235 17.16 -2.74 20.39
CA ARG A 235 15.96 -2.04 19.91
C ARG A 235 14.68 -2.88 20.06
N GLN A 236 14.78 -4.21 20.06
CA GLN A 236 13.65 -5.10 20.31
C GLN A 236 12.94 -4.80 21.65
N ILE A 237 13.66 -4.35 22.68
CA ILE A 237 13.12 -4.11 24.02
C ILE A 237 12.08 -2.97 24.04
N ASP A 238 12.27 -1.93 23.22
CA ASP A 238 11.41 -0.73 23.19
C ASP A 238 10.62 -0.55 21.88
N SER A 239 10.68 -1.53 20.98
CA SER A 239 10.01 -1.52 19.67
C SER A 239 8.94 -2.61 19.57
N PRO A 240 7.89 -2.40 18.74
CA PRO A 240 6.84 -3.39 18.52
C PRO A 240 7.36 -4.71 17.96
N VAL A 241 6.76 -5.82 18.40
CA VAL A 241 6.91 -7.14 17.76
C VAL A 241 5.97 -7.22 16.57
N ARG A 242 6.54 -7.14 15.35
CA ARG A 242 5.81 -7.15 14.07
C ARG A 242 5.50 -8.57 13.58
N TRP A 243 4.85 -9.39 14.41
CA TRP A 243 4.69 -10.83 14.16
C TRP A 243 3.87 -11.15 12.90
N THR A 244 2.71 -10.49 12.70
CA THR A 244 1.89 -10.67 11.50
C THR A 244 2.70 -10.38 10.23
N GLN A 245 3.48 -9.30 10.23
CA GLN A 245 4.34 -8.94 9.10
C GLN A 245 5.45 -9.98 8.87
N SER A 246 6.11 -10.46 9.92
CA SER A 246 7.16 -11.49 9.83
C SER A 246 6.63 -12.81 9.26
N VAL A 247 5.46 -13.27 9.70
CA VAL A 247 4.84 -14.50 9.19
C VAL A 247 4.40 -14.32 7.74
N ARG A 248 3.77 -13.20 7.38
CA ARG A 248 3.39 -12.90 5.99
C ARG A 248 4.59 -12.84 5.06
N ALA A 249 5.70 -12.25 5.51
CA ALA A 249 6.94 -12.19 4.75
C ALA A 249 7.50 -13.59 4.43
N LEU A 250 7.34 -14.55 5.36
CA LEU A 250 7.69 -15.94 5.12
C LEU A 250 6.67 -16.66 4.24
N LEU A 251 5.36 -16.50 4.48
CA LEU A 251 4.29 -17.09 3.67
C LEU A 251 4.38 -16.67 2.19
N ALA A 252 4.78 -15.43 1.92
CA ALA A 252 5.01 -14.93 0.56
C ALA A 252 6.16 -15.65 -0.18
N ARG A 253 7.01 -16.41 0.53
CA ARG A 253 8.06 -17.24 -0.05
C ARG A 253 7.57 -18.65 -0.35
N GLY A 254 6.24 -18.89 -0.35
CA GLY A 254 5.63 -20.15 -0.79
C GLY A 254 4.99 -21.09 0.22
N GLU A 255 5.24 -22.40 0.11
CA GLU A 255 4.81 -23.38 1.13
C GLU A 255 5.84 -23.52 2.25
N GLN A 256 5.45 -23.13 3.47
CA GLN A 256 6.26 -23.29 4.67
C GLN A 256 5.59 -24.25 5.65
N GLU A 257 6.41 -25.15 6.18
CA GLU A 257 6.12 -25.92 7.37
C GLU A 257 6.70 -25.16 8.58
N PHE A 258 5.83 -24.65 9.45
CA PHE A 258 6.25 -24.01 10.69
C PHE A 258 6.30 -25.03 11.81
N VAL A 259 7.49 -25.25 12.36
CA VAL A 259 7.74 -26.15 13.48
C VAL A 259 7.97 -25.30 14.73
N GLU A 260 7.02 -25.34 15.67
CA GLU A 260 7.16 -24.65 16.95
C GLU A 260 8.09 -25.48 17.87
N VAL A 261 9.24 -24.88 18.19
CA VAL A 261 10.30 -25.51 18.98
C VAL A 261 10.31 -24.87 20.36
N GLY A 262 9.92 -25.65 21.37
CA GLY A 262 9.84 -25.18 22.74
C GLY A 262 8.54 -25.60 23.44
N HIS A 263 8.29 -25.00 24.60
CA HIS A 263 7.09 -25.30 25.38
C HIS A 263 5.89 -24.48 24.90
N GLY A 264 4.79 -25.16 24.53
CA GLY A 264 3.53 -24.55 24.11
C GLY A 264 3.16 -24.85 22.66
N LYS A 265 2.01 -24.33 22.22
CA LYS A 265 1.52 -24.35 20.83
C LYS A 265 0.90 -23.00 20.42
N VAL A 266 1.38 -21.93 21.03
CA VAL A 266 0.76 -20.60 20.87
C VAL A 266 1.05 -20.07 19.47
N LEU A 267 2.29 -20.22 19.00
CA LEU A 267 2.73 -19.62 17.74
C LEU A 267 2.09 -20.28 16.53
N THR A 268 1.98 -21.60 16.52
CA THR A 268 1.25 -22.35 15.48
C THR A 268 -0.21 -21.88 15.36
N GLY A 269 -0.87 -21.58 16.48
CA GLY A 269 -2.21 -20.97 16.49
C GLY A 269 -2.25 -19.59 15.83
N LEU A 270 -1.33 -18.69 16.19
CA LEU A 270 -1.24 -17.35 15.58
C LEU A 270 -0.92 -17.43 14.09
N ILE A 271 0.03 -18.29 13.70
CA ILE A 271 0.43 -18.51 12.31
C ILE A 271 -0.74 -19.05 11.48
N SER A 272 -1.54 -19.96 12.03
CA SER A 272 -2.74 -20.48 11.36
C SER A 272 -3.75 -19.36 11.06
N GLN A 273 -4.03 -18.49 12.03
CA GLN A 273 -4.90 -17.33 11.83
C GLN A 273 -4.34 -16.36 10.78
N ILE A 274 -3.04 -16.07 10.82
CA ILE A 274 -2.39 -15.23 9.83
C ILE A 274 -2.49 -15.86 8.44
N ARG A 275 -2.25 -17.17 8.31
CA ARG A 275 -2.34 -17.90 7.04
C ARG A 275 -3.76 -17.87 6.47
N GLN A 276 -4.78 -18.06 7.30
CA GLN A 276 -6.19 -17.97 6.87
C GLN A 276 -6.57 -16.55 6.42
N ALA A 277 -6.05 -15.54 7.10
CA ALA A 277 -6.27 -14.12 6.79
C ALA A 277 -5.30 -13.56 5.73
N THR A 278 -4.46 -14.41 5.15
CA THR A 278 -3.53 -14.05 4.07
C THR A 278 -4.04 -14.74 2.80
N PRO A 279 -4.47 -13.99 1.76
CA PRO A 279 -4.91 -14.59 0.50
C PRO A 279 -3.85 -15.55 -0.03
N ALA A 280 -4.28 -16.69 -0.61
CA ALA A 280 -3.38 -17.73 -1.08
C ALA A 280 -2.33 -17.16 -2.04
N ALA A 281 -1.06 -17.18 -1.62
CA ALA A 281 0.06 -16.82 -2.46
C ALA A 281 0.35 -17.93 -3.47
N VAL A 282 0.71 -17.55 -4.70
CA VAL A 282 1.28 -18.46 -5.71
C VAL A 282 2.58 -19.04 -5.14
N ALA A 283 2.71 -20.37 -5.15
CA ALA A 283 3.83 -21.10 -4.58
C ALA A 283 5.19 -20.69 -5.20
N PRO A 284 6.32 -20.87 -4.50
CA PRO A 284 7.63 -20.45 -4.97
C PRO A 284 8.18 -21.53 -5.89
N VAL A 285 8.71 -21.15 -7.05
CA VAL A 285 9.46 -22.12 -7.87
C VAL A 285 10.85 -22.31 -7.20
N PRO A 286 11.34 -23.55 -7.02
CA PRO A 286 12.65 -23.78 -6.42
C PRO A 286 13.75 -23.18 -7.31
N VAL A 287 14.59 -22.32 -6.75
CA VAL A 287 15.78 -21.82 -7.42
C VAL A 287 16.81 -22.95 -7.42
N ALA A 288 16.93 -23.64 -8.56
CA ALA A 288 18.09 -24.48 -8.82
C ALA A 288 19.35 -23.60 -8.81
N ALA A 289 20.40 -24.08 -8.15
CA ALA A 289 21.68 -23.41 -8.00
C ALA A 289 22.17 -22.84 -9.34
N LEU A 290 22.16 -21.51 -9.45
CA LEU A 290 22.78 -20.78 -10.55
C LEU A 290 24.28 -20.74 -10.27
N GLU A 291 25.03 -21.50 -11.06
CA GLU A 291 26.45 -21.23 -11.26
C GLU A 291 26.64 -19.79 -11.73
N SER A 292 27.69 -19.15 -11.22
CA SER A 292 28.06 -17.76 -11.46
C SER A 292 28.07 -17.42 -12.96
N PRO A 293 27.36 -16.38 -13.42
CA PRO A 293 27.50 -15.91 -14.79
C PRO A 293 28.84 -15.18 -14.99
N PRO A 294 29.42 -15.24 -16.21
CA PRO A 294 30.69 -14.58 -16.50
C PRO A 294 30.53 -13.05 -16.46
N ALA A 295 31.60 -12.38 -16.02
CA ALA A 295 31.66 -10.94 -15.91
C ALA A 295 31.35 -10.25 -17.26
N VAL A 296 30.23 -9.53 -17.32
CA VAL A 296 29.97 -8.56 -18.37
C VAL A 296 30.53 -7.23 -17.91
N SER A 297 31.53 -6.71 -18.62
CA SER A 297 32.11 -5.40 -18.33
C SER A 297 31.05 -4.32 -18.51
N ALA A 298 30.76 -3.57 -17.45
CA ALA A 298 30.01 -2.33 -17.58
C ALA A 298 30.82 -1.34 -18.45
N PRO A 299 30.24 -0.75 -19.52
CA PRO A 299 30.86 0.41 -20.12
C PRO A 299 30.83 1.56 -19.11
N ALA A 300 31.94 2.28 -18.99
CA ALA A 300 32.06 3.46 -18.15
C ALA A 300 30.95 4.48 -18.49
N PRO A 301 30.41 5.22 -17.52
CA PRO A 301 29.42 6.25 -17.80
C PRO A 301 30.05 7.33 -18.68
N ALA A 302 29.58 7.42 -19.92
CA ALA A 302 29.86 8.56 -20.77
C ALA A 302 29.30 9.80 -20.09
N VAL A 303 30.14 10.82 -19.95
CA VAL A 303 29.74 12.15 -19.47
C VAL A 303 28.79 12.74 -20.50
N VAL A 304 27.49 12.74 -20.20
CA VAL A 304 26.51 13.51 -20.98
C VAL A 304 26.70 14.97 -20.59
N THR A 305 27.17 15.78 -21.54
CA THR A 305 27.03 17.24 -21.45
C THR A 305 25.73 17.62 -22.16
N GLY A 306 24.86 18.38 -21.49
CA GLY A 306 23.64 18.94 -22.05
C GLY A 306 22.38 18.08 -21.88
N MET A 307 21.89 17.93 -20.64
CA MET A 307 20.56 17.35 -20.41
C MET A 307 19.47 18.21 -21.07
N ARG A 308 18.59 17.57 -21.84
CA ARG A 308 17.42 18.19 -22.49
C ARG A 308 16.13 17.49 -22.05
N ALA A 309 15.00 18.17 -22.23
CA ALA A 309 13.68 17.60 -21.92
C ALA A 309 13.47 16.25 -22.62
N GLU A 310 13.91 16.12 -23.88
CA GLU A 310 13.80 14.91 -24.69
C GLU A 310 14.73 13.78 -24.23
N THR A 311 15.73 14.07 -23.41
CA THR A 311 16.64 13.05 -22.86
C THR A 311 16.17 12.49 -21.52
N LEU A 312 15.19 13.13 -20.87
CA LEU A 312 14.62 12.63 -19.62
C LEU A 312 13.70 11.42 -19.87
N GLY A 313 13.82 10.41 -19.01
CA GLY A 313 13.06 9.18 -19.10
C GLY A 313 13.46 8.30 -20.29
N SER A 314 12.54 7.43 -20.70
CA SER A 314 12.80 6.35 -21.66
C SER A 314 12.53 6.75 -23.11
N LYS A 315 13.52 6.57 -23.99
CA LYS A 315 13.31 6.65 -25.44
C LYS A 315 12.34 5.57 -25.92
N ALA A 316 12.37 4.37 -25.33
CA ALA A 316 11.46 3.29 -25.70
C ALA A 316 10.00 3.65 -25.40
N PHE A 317 9.73 4.37 -24.29
CA PHE A 317 8.40 4.92 -24.01
C PHE A 317 7.96 5.89 -25.12
N ARG A 318 8.83 6.84 -25.47
CA ARG A 318 8.56 7.85 -26.50
C ARG A 318 8.27 7.24 -27.86
N ASP A 319 9.10 6.27 -28.27
CA ASP A 319 8.92 5.55 -29.53
C ASP A 319 7.62 4.73 -29.52
N ALA A 320 7.29 4.06 -28.41
CA ALA A 320 6.10 3.21 -28.29
C ALA A 320 4.79 4.02 -28.39
N HIS A 321 4.75 5.21 -27.81
CA HIS A 321 3.56 6.06 -27.78
C HIS A 321 3.56 7.19 -28.81
N GLY A 322 4.61 7.32 -29.62
CA GLY A 322 4.72 8.37 -30.65
C GLY A 322 4.80 9.78 -30.04
N VAL A 323 5.45 9.93 -28.89
CA VAL A 323 5.54 11.21 -28.17
C VAL A 323 6.96 11.72 -28.09
N ARG A 324 7.13 13.04 -28.05
CA ARG A 324 8.47 13.68 -27.99
C ARG A 324 9.05 13.80 -26.58
N LEU A 325 8.22 13.75 -25.54
CA LEU A 325 8.65 13.79 -24.13
C LEU A 325 8.09 12.59 -23.38
N SER A 326 8.84 12.09 -22.39
CA SER A 326 8.39 11.03 -21.48
C SER A 326 7.46 11.59 -20.39
N TYR A 327 6.37 12.22 -20.83
CA TYR A 327 5.40 12.95 -20.01
C TYR A 327 3.97 12.60 -20.43
N VAL A 328 3.11 12.41 -19.44
CA VAL A 328 1.70 12.06 -19.64
C VAL A 328 0.80 12.97 -18.80
N ALA A 329 -0.28 13.49 -19.41
CA ALA A 329 -1.42 14.02 -18.66
C ALA A 329 -2.38 12.86 -18.34
N GLY A 330 -2.38 12.43 -17.08
CA GLY A 330 -3.23 11.34 -16.58
C GLY A 330 -4.71 11.72 -16.62
N SER A 331 -5.58 10.71 -16.70
CA SER A 331 -7.01 10.99 -16.83
C SER A 331 -7.63 11.54 -15.55
N MET A 332 -8.69 12.33 -15.71
CA MET A 332 -9.50 12.88 -14.62
C MET A 332 -10.97 12.64 -14.93
N TYR A 333 -11.69 12.00 -14.01
CA TYR A 333 -13.06 11.51 -14.18
C TYR A 333 -14.06 12.57 -14.67
N LYS A 334 -15.20 12.11 -15.18
CA LYS A 334 -16.33 12.92 -15.68
C LYS A 334 -15.95 13.88 -16.82
N GLY A 335 -14.96 13.52 -17.64
CA GLY A 335 -14.48 14.36 -18.73
C GLY A 335 -13.73 15.62 -18.27
N ILE A 336 -13.27 15.67 -17.01
CA ILE A 336 -12.39 16.76 -16.55
C ILE A 336 -11.09 16.75 -17.36
N SER A 337 -10.54 15.57 -17.62
CA SER A 337 -9.62 15.40 -18.74
C SER A 337 -10.45 15.34 -20.02
N SER A 338 -10.64 16.52 -20.60
CA SER A 338 -11.59 16.81 -21.69
C SER A 338 -11.03 16.42 -23.05
N ARG A 339 -11.87 16.48 -24.08
CA ARG A 339 -11.39 16.37 -25.47
C ARG A 339 -10.40 17.47 -25.80
N GLU A 340 -10.62 18.71 -25.34
CA GLU A 340 -9.75 19.85 -25.64
C GLU A 340 -8.36 19.63 -25.06
N LEU A 341 -8.28 19.07 -23.85
CA LEU A 341 -7.03 18.74 -23.19
C LEU A 341 -6.26 17.68 -23.98
N VAL A 342 -6.94 16.58 -24.33
CA VAL A 342 -6.32 15.47 -25.06
C VAL A 342 -5.85 15.91 -26.46
N VAL A 343 -6.67 16.67 -27.18
CA VAL A 343 -6.31 17.20 -28.50
C VAL A 343 -5.11 18.13 -28.42
N ARG A 344 -5.07 19.00 -27.40
CA ARG A 344 -3.94 19.93 -27.21
C ARG A 344 -2.64 19.18 -26.90
N MET A 345 -2.71 18.18 -26.02
CA MET A 345 -1.57 17.30 -25.73
C MET A 345 -1.05 16.59 -26.99
N GLY A 346 -1.96 15.97 -27.76
CA GLY A 346 -1.59 15.24 -28.98
C GLY A 346 -0.92 16.12 -30.03
N ARG A 347 -1.44 17.32 -30.28
CA ARG A 347 -0.84 18.32 -31.19
C ARG A 347 0.54 18.80 -30.76
N ALA A 348 0.80 18.81 -29.45
CA ALA A 348 2.11 19.14 -28.89
C ALA A 348 3.11 17.97 -28.93
N GLY A 349 2.70 16.81 -29.46
CA GLY A 349 3.48 15.57 -29.46
C GLY A 349 3.59 14.93 -28.07
N LEU A 350 2.59 15.12 -27.22
CA LEU A 350 2.52 14.59 -25.85
C LEU A 350 1.30 13.65 -25.70
N LEU A 351 1.27 12.85 -24.65
CA LEU A 351 0.18 11.91 -24.39
C LEU A 351 -0.78 12.46 -23.32
N GLY A 352 -2.07 12.44 -23.62
CA GLY A 352 -3.14 12.72 -22.67
C GLY A 352 -4.26 11.69 -22.76
N PHE A 353 -4.90 11.39 -21.63
CA PHE A 353 -5.99 10.41 -21.56
C PHE A 353 -7.35 11.06 -21.29
N PHE A 354 -8.33 10.81 -22.15
CA PHE A 354 -9.69 11.28 -21.93
C PHE A 354 -10.33 10.55 -20.72
N GLY A 355 -10.95 11.32 -19.83
CA GLY A 355 -11.52 10.81 -18.57
C GLY A 355 -12.92 10.20 -18.71
N THR A 356 -13.01 8.93 -19.08
CA THR A 356 -14.30 8.23 -19.32
C THR A 356 -15.10 7.90 -18.06
N GLY A 357 -14.46 7.86 -16.89
CA GLY A 357 -15.10 7.51 -15.62
C GLY A 357 -16.33 8.39 -15.33
N GLY A 358 -17.52 7.79 -15.18
CA GLY A 358 -18.76 8.53 -14.95
C GLY A 358 -19.38 9.23 -16.17
N VAL A 359 -18.78 9.13 -17.36
CA VAL A 359 -19.34 9.63 -18.63
C VAL A 359 -20.19 8.53 -19.29
N PRO A 360 -21.41 8.80 -19.79
CA PRO A 360 -22.21 7.80 -20.51
C PRO A 360 -21.50 7.29 -21.77
N LEU A 361 -21.65 6.00 -22.11
CA LEU A 361 -20.96 5.37 -23.25
C LEU A 361 -21.19 6.12 -24.58
N ALA A 362 -22.43 6.53 -24.87
CA ALA A 362 -22.76 7.31 -26.06
C ALA A 362 -21.99 8.65 -26.13
N ARG A 363 -21.80 9.30 -24.98
CA ARG A 363 -21.00 10.54 -24.91
C ARG A 363 -19.51 10.24 -25.05
N VAL A 364 -19.01 9.12 -24.49
CA VAL A 364 -17.61 8.70 -24.72
C VAL A 364 -17.34 8.48 -26.20
N GLU A 365 -18.28 7.89 -26.95
CA GLU A 365 -18.15 7.73 -28.41
C GLU A 365 -18.12 9.06 -29.14
N GLU A 366 -19.02 10.00 -28.81
CA GLU A 366 -19.03 11.35 -29.39
C GLU A 366 -17.69 12.07 -29.18
N GLU A 367 -17.18 12.05 -27.94
CA GLU A 367 -15.91 12.71 -27.60
C GLU A 367 -14.71 12.03 -28.27
N LEU A 368 -14.70 10.70 -28.35
CA LEU A 368 -13.66 9.95 -29.05
C LEU A 368 -13.62 10.30 -30.54
N LEU A 369 -14.78 10.36 -31.20
CA LEU A 369 -14.87 10.76 -32.61
C LEU A 369 -14.37 12.20 -32.82
N ALA A 370 -14.71 13.11 -31.90
CA ALA A 370 -14.23 14.49 -31.95
C ALA A 370 -12.70 14.58 -31.78
N ILE A 371 -12.12 13.81 -30.86
CA ILE A 371 -10.66 13.72 -30.66
C ILE A 371 -9.99 13.22 -31.94
N GLN A 372 -10.48 12.11 -32.51
CA GLN A 372 -9.93 11.52 -33.73
C GLN A 372 -10.06 12.43 -34.94
N ALA A 373 -11.13 13.21 -35.05
CA ALA A 373 -11.31 14.18 -36.12
C ALA A 373 -10.40 15.41 -35.99
N ALA A 374 -10.03 15.78 -34.77
CA ALA A 374 -9.22 16.97 -34.50
C ALA A 374 -7.69 16.72 -34.58
N LEU A 375 -7.26 15.47 -34.45
CA LEU A 375 -5.86 15.04 -34.47
C LEU A 375 -5.44 14.54 -35.86
N ARG A 376 -4.19 14.80 -36.22
CA ARG A 376 -3.58 14.28 -37.45
C ARG A 376 -3.12 12.83 -37.24
N PRO A 377 -3.02 12.02 -38.31
CA PRO A 377 -2.43 10.70 -38.22
C PRO A 377 -1.05 10.75 -37.56
N GLY A 378 -0.85 9.96 -36.50
CA GLY A 378 0.39 9.91 -35.73
C GLY A 378 0.44 10.80 -34.49
N GLU A 379 -0.49 11.75 -34.32
CA GLU A 379 -0.61 12.50 -33.06
C GLU A 379 -1.20 11.60 -31.96
N ALA A 380 -0.52 11.55 -30.80
CA ALA A 380 -0.84 10.62 -29.72
C ALA A 380 -2.08 11.04 -28.92
N TYR A 381 -2.91 10.06 -28.56
CA TYR A 381 -4.01 10.24 -27.61
C TYR A 381 -4.34 8.90 -26.95
N GLY A 382 -4.98 8.94 -25.78
CA GLY A 382 -5.47 7.74 -25.13
C GLY A 382 -6.84 7.92 -24.48
N MET A 383 -7.45 6.79 -24.11
CA MET A 383 -8.72 6.74 -23.40
C MET A 383 -8.55 6.06 -22.05
N ASN A 384 -9.16 6.59 -20.99
CA ASN A 384 -9.19 5.90 -19.71
C ASN A 384 -10.16 4.71 -19.76
N LEU A 385 -9.78 3.60 -19.14
CA LEU A 385 -10.66 2.50 -18.78
C LEU A 385 -10.66 2.38 -17.26
N LEU A 386 -11.75 2.83 -16.65
CA LEU A 386 -11.96 2.75 -15.20
C LEU A 386 -12.63 1.43 -14.84
N HIS A 387 -11.99 0.64 -13.97
CA HIS A 387 -12.57 -0.60 -13.49
C HIS A 387 -13.91 -0.35 -12.79
N SER A 388 -14.91 -1.16 -13.13
CA SER A 388 -16.28 -1.06 -12.61
C SER A 388 -16.78 -2.45 -12.19
N PRO A 389 -16.40 -2.96 -11.00
CA PRO A 389 -16.70 -4.34 -10.60
C PRO A 389 -18.20 -4.63 -10.53
N ASP A 390 -19.00 -3.63 -10.14
CA ASP A 390 -20.46 -3.74 -10.07
C ASP A 390 -21.14 -3.69 -11.45
N ARG A 391 -20.39 -3.33 -12.51
CA ARG A 391 -20.89 -3.11 -13.88
C ARG A 391 -19.90 -3.57 -14.95
N PRO A 392 -19.58 -4.87 -15.02
CA PRO A 392 -18.63 -5.42 -15.99
C PRO A 392 -19.05 -5.17 -17.45
N GLU A 393 -20.35 -5.05 -17.73
CA GLU A 393 -20.90 -4.73 -19.05
C GLU A 393 -20.49 -3.34 -19.55
N ARG A 394 -20.29 -2.37 -18.64
CA ARG A 394 -19.78 -1.04 -18.98
C ARG A 394 -18.34 -1.11 -19.47
N GLU A 395 -17.52 -1.90 -18.79
CA GLU A 395 -16.12 -2.11 -19.16
C GLU A 395 -16.02 -2.80 -20.52
N ALA A 396 -16.82 -3.86 -20.73
CA ALA A 396 -16.91 -4.55 -22.03
C ALA A 396 -17.38 -3.61 -23.16
N GLY A 397 -18.41 -2.79 -22.93
CA GLY A 397 -18.92 -1.84 -23.92
C GLY A 397 -17.92 -0.75 -24.30
N LEU A 398 -17.09 -0.29 -23.36
CA LEU A 398 -15.99 0.64 -23.64
C LEU A 398 -14.89 -0.04 -24.47
N VAL A 399 -14.49 -1.26 -24.12
CA VAL A 399 -13.51 -2.03 -24.90
C VAL A 399 -14.00 -2.29 -26.31
N ASP A 400 -15.26 -2.65 -26.48
CA ASP A 400 -15.90 -2.80 -27.78
C ASP A 400 -15.82 -1.52 -28.61
N LEU A 401 -16.13 -0.37 -28.01
CA LEU A 401 -16.00 0.93 -28.65
C LEU A 401 -14.55 1.23 -29.05
N PHE A 402 -13.60 1.02 -28.14
CA PHE A 402 -12.18 1.30 -28.36
C PHE A 402 -11.59 0.45 -29.47
N LEU A 403 -11.91 -0.84 -29.51
CA LEU A 403 -11.48 -1.75 -30.57
C LEU A 403 -12.09 -1.35 -31.92
N ARG A 404 -13.40 -1.06 -31.97
CA ARG A 404 -14.08 -0.62 -33.21
C ARG A 404 -13.52 0.70 -33.76
N ARG A 405 -13.10 1.60 -32.88
CA ARG A 405 -12.57 2.92 -33.25
C ARG A 405 -11.05 2.95 -33.37
N GLY A 406 -10.36 1.83 -33.17
CA GLY A 406 -8.91 1.74 -33.33
C GLY A 406 -8.11 2.53 -32.28
N VAL A 407 -8.63 2.68 -31.07
CA VAL A 407 -7.89 3.27 -29.94
C VAL A 407 -6.71 2.35 -29.59
N ARG A 408 -5.50 2.89 -29.56
CA ARG A 408 -4.27 2.13 -29.29
C ARG A 408 -3.77 2.26 -27.86
N ASP A 409 -4.01 3.38 -27.19
CA ASP A 409 -3.49 3.64 -25.86
C ASP A 409 -4.62 3.75 -24.84
N VAL A 410 -4.60 2.87 -23.83
CA VAL A 410 -5.56 2.89 -22.73
C VAL A 410 -4.86 3.04 -21.38
N GLU A 411 -5.33 3.97 -20.57
CA GLU A 411 -4.95 4.07 -19.15
C GLU A 411 -5.91 3.19 -18.35
N ALA A 412 -5.41 2.07 -17.81
CA ALA A 412 -6.18 1.17 -16.96
C ALA A 412 -6.07 1.63 -15.51
N SER A 413 -7.21 1.97 -14.88
CA SER A 413 -7.23 2.56 -13.54
C SER A 413 -8.25 1.87 -12.62
N ALA A 414 -7.94 1.85 -11.31
CA ALA A 414 -8.76 1.23 -10.26
C ALA A 414 -8.95 -0.29 -10.36
N PHE A 415 -8.17 -0.98 -11.19
CA PHE A 415 -8.20 -2.44 -11.28
C PHE A 415 -7.61 -3.08 -10.03
N LEU A 416 -8.34 -4.01 -9.42
CA LEU A 416 -7.85 -4.87 -8.34
C LEU A 416 -7.38 -6.24 -8.87
N GLN A 417 -7.92 -6.64 -10.00
CA GLN A 417 -7.61 -7.87 -10.71
C GLN A 417 -7.84 -7.66 -12.21
N LEU A 418 -7.23 -8.50 -13.04
CA LEU A 418 -7.46 -8.49 -14.48
C LEU A 418 -8.88 -8.95 -14.81
N THR A 419 -9.46 -8.36 -15.84
CA THR A 419 -10.81 -8.68 -16.32
C THR A 419 -10.75 -9.24 -17.75
N PRO A 420 -11.78 -9.99 -18.20
CA PRO A 420 -11.87 -10.41 -19.59
C PRO A 420 -11.82 -9.25 -20.59
N ALA A 421 -12.48 -8.13 -20.29
CA ALA A 421 -12.53 -6.97 -21.18
C ALA A 421 -11.13 -6.34 -21.35
N LEU A 422 -10.37 -6.18 -20.26
CA LEU A 422 -9.02 -5.63 -20.31
C LEU A 422 -8.04 -6.54 -21.07
N VAL A 423 -8.10 -7.86 -20.82
CA VAL A 423 -7.30 -8.86 -21.56
C VAL A 423 -7.64 -8.85 -23.04
N ARG A 424 -8.94 -8.80 -23.38
CA ARG A 424 -9.40 -8.69 -24.77
C ARG A 424 -8.83 -7.45 -25.43
N PHE A 425 -8.98 -6.27 -24.82
CA PHE A 425 -8.43 -5.04 -25.39
C PHE A 425 -6.94 -5.16 -25.69
N ARG A 426 -6.14 -5.60 -24.71
CA ARG A 426 -4.69 -5.72 -24.86
C ARG A 426 -4.31 -6.71 -25.96
N MET A 427 -4.96 -7.86 -26.05
CA MET A 427 -4.51 -8.98 -26.89
C MET A 427 -5.16 -9.04 -28.28
N THR A 428 -6.24 -8.29 -28.54
CA THR A 428 -6.80 -8.19 -29.89
C THR A 428 -5.79 -7.59 -30.87
N GLY A 429 -5.53 -8.30 -31.96
CA GLY A 429 -4.55 -7.97 -32.99
C GLY A 429 -3.11 -8.35 -32.65
N ALA A 430 -2.89 -9.11 -31.56
CA ALA A 430 -1.57 -9.66 -31.24
C ALA A 430 -1.07 -10.54 -32.40
N ARG A 431 0.17 -10.31 -32.82
CA ARG A 431 0.78 -10.96 -33.99
C ARG A 431 2.27 -11.16 -33.79
N ARG A 432 2.88 -12.00 -34.62
CA ARG A 432 4.33 -12.15 -34.70
C ARG A 432 4.89 -11.15 -35.71
N ARG A 433 5.92 -10.41 -35.33
CA ARG A 433 6.67 -9.49 -36.20
C ARG A 433 7.53 -10.27 -37.20
N GLU A 434 8.03 -9.57 -38.21
CA GLU A 434 9.00 -10.12 -39.17
C GLU A 434 10.29 -10.63 -38.49
N ASP A 435 10.68 -10.01 -37.36
CA ASP A 435 11.83 -10.44 -36.55
C ASP A 435 11.52 -11.60 -35.58
N GLY A 436 10.32 -12.19 -35.67
CA GLY A 436 9.88 -13.33 -34.88
C GLY A 436 9.33 -12.99 -33.48
N ARG A 437 9.38 -11.73 -33.05
CA ARG A 437 8.90 -11.32 -31.71
C ARG A 437 7.38 -11.16 -31.69
N ALA A 438 6.73 -11.59 -30.62
CA ALA A 438 5.33 -11.26 -30.39
C ALA A 438 5.17 -9.75 -30.19
N GLU A 439 4.11 -9.17 -30.74
CA GLU A 439 3.70 -7.80 -30.48
C GLU A 439 2.17 -7.71 -30.33
N ALA A 440 1.72 -6.87 -29.42
CA ALA A 440 0.31 -6.50 -29.29
C ALA A 440 0.16 -5.02 -29.67
N PRO A 441 -0.71 -4.67 -30.64
CA PRO A 441 -0.81 -3.30 -31.15
C PRO A 441 -1.51 -2.35 -30.17
N ASN A 442 -2.31 -2.89 -29.24
CA ASN A 442 -3.03 -2.10 -28.24
C ASN A 442 -2.21 -2.09 -26.95
N ARG A 443 -1.91 -0.91 -26.41
CA ARG A 443 -1.04 -0.68 -25.26
C ARG A 443 -1.85 -0.28 -24.03
N LEU A 444 -1.36 -0.72 -22.87
CA LEU A 444 -1.90 -0.37 -21.57
C LEU A 444 -0.87 0.41 -20.78
N ILE A 445 -1.27 1.57 -20.25
CA ILE A 445 -0.62 2.19 -19.10
C ILE A 445 -1.43 1.79 -17.86
N ALA A 446 -0.92 0.81 -17.10
CA ALA A 446 -1.57 0.33 -15.90
C ALA A 446 -1.23 1.23 -14.72
N LYS A 447 -2.20 1.99 -14.20
CA LYS A 447 -2.00 2.89 -13.08
C LYS A 447 -2.33 2.19 -11.76
N VAL A 448 -1.30 1.97 -10.95
CA VAL A 448 -1.33 1.08 -9.78
C VAL A 448 -0.55 1.70 -8.61
N SER A 449 -1.01 1.43 -7.40
CA SER A 449 -0.34 1.86 -6.16
C SER A 449 0.12 0.70 -5.27
N ARG A 450 -0.22 -0.54 -5.65
CA ARG A 450 0.04 -1.75 -4.86
C ARG A 450 0.86 -2.79 -5.61
N PRO A 451 1.93 -3.36 -5.00
CA PRO A 451 2.78 -4.35 -5.67
C PRO A 451 2.04 -5.57 -6.20
N GLU A 452 1.05 -6.09 -5.46
CA GLU A 452 0.29 -7.28 -5.88
C GLU A 452 -0.56 -7.02 -7.13
N VAL A 453 -1.09 -5.81 -7.29
CA VAL A 453 -1.83 -5.41 -8.50
C VAL A 453 -0.85 -5.19 -9.64
N ALA A 454 0.25 -4.48 -9.39
CA ALA A 454 1.31 -4.23 -10.37
C ALA A 454 1.86 -5.54 -10.95
N GLU A 455 2.09 -6.55 -10.12
CA GLU A 455 2.55 -7.87 -10.54
C GLU A 455 1.59 -8.50 -11.56
N SER A 456 0.28 -8.43 -11.33
CA SER A 456 -0.71 -8.98 -12.26
C SER A 456 -0.64 -8.34 -13.65
N PHE A 457 -0.28 -7.05 -13.73
CA PHE A 457 -0.09 -6.34 -14.99
C PHE A 457 1.27 -6.61 -15.66
N MET A 458 2.29 -6.97 -14.88
CA MET A 458 3.61 -7.30 -15.41
C MET A 458 3.71 -8.76 -15.89
N ARG A 459 2.78 -9.62 -15.45
CA ARG A 459 2.66 -11.01 -15.91
C ARG A 459 1.89 -11.12 -17.24
N PRO A 460 2.03 -12.23 -17.96
CA PRO A 460 1.12 -12.54 -19.06
C PRO A 460 -0.31 -12.76 -18.55
N PRO A 461 -1.34 -12.57 -19.39
CA PRO A 461 -2.72 -12.83 -19.02
C PRO A 461 -2.94 -14.28 -18.54
N PRO A 462 -3.75 -14.49 -17.48
CA PRO A 462 -4.08 -15.82 -16.99
C PRO A 462 -4.73 -16.69 -18.08
N GLN A 463 -4.30 -17.95 -18.18
CA GLN A 463 -4.80 -18.90 -19.19
C GLN A 463 -6.33 -19.05 -19.15
N GLY A 464 -6.94 -19.07 -17.95
CA GLY A 464 -8.39 -19.19 -17.81
C GLY A 464 -9.17 -18.02 -18.45
N LEU A 465 -8.61 -16.81 -18.43
CA LEU A 465 -9.21 -15.65 -19.11
C LEU A 465 -9.04 -15.76 -20.63
N LEU A 466 -7.87 -16.18 -21.10
CA LEU A 466 -7.61 -16.41 -22.53
C LEU A 466 -8.55 -17.48 -23.11
N ASP A 467 -8.69 -18.63 -22.43
CA ASP A 467 -9.57 -19.72 -22.85
C ASP A 467 -11.04 -19.29 -22.87
N GLY A 468 -11.46 -18.47 -21.89
CA GLY A 468 -12.77 -17.84 -21.87
C GLY A 468 -13.02 -16.98 -23.11
N LEU A 469 -12.07 -16.10 -23.45
CA LEU A 469 -12.17 -15.19 -24.59
C LEU A 469 -12.14 -15.94 -25.94
N VAL A 470 -11.31 -16.98 -26.08
CA VAL A 470 -11.27 -17.82 -27.29
C VAL A 470 -12.60 -18.58 -27.47
N ARG A 471 -13.14 -19.17 -26.40
CA ARG A 471 -14.45 -19.85 -26.47
C ARG A 471 -15.58 -18.89 -26.82
N ALA A 472 -15.51 -17.65 -26.35
CA ALA A 472 -16.47 -16.60 -26.69
C ALA A 472 -16.28 -16.01 -28.10
N GLY A 473 -15.26 -16.45 -28.85
CA GLY A 473 -14.94 -15.90 -30.18
C GLY A 473 -14.42 -14.45 -30.13
N GLN A 474 -13.98 -13.99 -28.96
CA GLN A 474 -13.51 -12.62 -28.72
C GLN A 474 -11.99 -12.46 -28.92
N LEU A 475 -11.26 -13.58 -28.92
CA LEU A 475 -9.86 -13.69 -29.36
C LEU A 475 -9.71 -14.91 -30.25
N THR A 476 -8.77 -14.86 -31.19
CA THR A 476 -8.33 -16.02 -31.96
C THR A 476 -7.40 -16.89 -31.11
N ARG A 477 -7.21 -18.16 -31.52
CA ARG A 477 -6.24 -19.05 -30.87
C ARG A 477 -4.81 -18.52 -30.99
N GLU A 478 -4.47 -17.89 -32.11
CA GLU A 478 -3.14 -17.32 -32.34
C GLU A 478 -2.87 -16.13 -31.40
N GLU A 479 -3.82 -15.21 -31.27
CA GLU A 479 -3.73 -14.09 -30.33
C GLU A 479 -3.53 -14.58 -28.89
N ALA A 480 -4.30 -15.61 -28.48
CA ALA A 480 -4.17 -16.20 -27.14
C ALA A 480 -2.83 -16.92 -26.92
N LEU A 481 -2.26 -17.54 -27.95
CA LEU A 481 -0.94 -18.16 -27.87
C LEU A 481 0.16 -17.10 -27.69
N LEU A 482 0.12 -16.04 -28.52
CA LEU A 482 1.08 -14.94 -28.46
C LEU A 482 0.97 -14.12 -27.17
N ALA A 483 -0.23 -14.02 -26.60
CA ALA A 483 -0.47 -13.33 -25.34
C ALA A 483 0.40 -13.88 -24.20
N ARG A 484 0.82 -15.15 -24.25
CA ARG A 484 1.69 -15.78 -23.23
C ARG A 484 3.12 -15.26 -23.26
N GLU A 485 3.55 -14.65 -24.37
CA GLU A 485 4.87 -14.06 -24.57
C GLU A 485 4.90 -12.56 -24.22
N LEU A 486 3.77 -11.97 -23.83
CA LEU A 486 3.61 -10.53 -23.64
C LEU A 486 3.12 -10.22 -22.22
N PRO A 487 3.62 -9.14 -21.58
CA PRO A 487 3.02 -8.66 -20.35
C PRO A 487 1.65 -8.05 -20.64
N MET A 488 0.76 -8.08 -19.64
CA MET A 488 -0.51 -7.36 -19.71
C MET A 488 -0.30 -5.86 -19.95
N ALA A 489 0.67 -5.25 -19.28
CA ALA A 489 1.08 -3.87 -19.53
C ALA A 489 2.60 -3.77 -19.70
N GLU A 490 3.04 -3.12 -20.77
CA GLU A 490 4.45 -2.76 -20.94
C GLU A 490 4.81 -1.46 -20.22
N ASP A 491 3.80 -0.71 -19.78
CA ASP A 491 3.91 0.55 -19.07
C ASP A 491 3.11 0.47 -17.78
N VAL A 492 3.80 0.52 -16.64
CA VAL A 492 3.17 0.49 -15.31
C VAL A 492 3.43 1.82 -14.64
N CYS A 493 2.37 2.59 -14.40
CA CYS A 493 2.43 3.87 -13.73
C CYS A 493 2.22 3.67 -12.22
N VAL A 494 3.28 3.94 -11.44
CA VAL A 494 3.28 3.87 -9.99
C VAL A 494 2.66 5.15 -9.43
N GLU A 495 1.43 5.05 -8.94
CA GLU A 495 0.68 6.17 -8.37
C GLU A 495 0.87 6.24 -6.85
N ALA A 496 1.60 7.26 -6.41
CA ALA A 496 1.77 7.63 -5.00
C ALA A 496 0.62 8.53 -4.53
N ASP A 497 0.85 9.38 -3.53
CA ASP A 497 -0.13 10.36 -3.06
C ASP A 497 -0.61 11.31 -4.18
N SER A 498 -1.90 11.23 -4.49
CA SER A 498 -2.51 11.87 -5.66
C SER A 498 -3.89 12.46 -5.35
N GLY A 499 -4.42 13.29 -6.25
CA GLY A 499 -5.79 13.82 -6.11
C GLY A 499 -6.83 12.76 -6.51
N GLY A 500 -7.97 12.74 -5.80
CA GLY A 500 -8.99 11.72 -6.01
C GLY A 500 -8.66 10.44 -5.22
N HIS A 501 -8.94 9.27 -5.77
CA HIS A 501 -8.63 8.00 -5.11
C HIS A 501 -7.12 7.84 -4.92
N THR A 502 -6.71 7.63 -3.68
CA THR A 502 -5.31 7.43 -3.32
C THR A 502 -5.22 6.62 -2.03
N ASP A 503 -4.18 5.81 -1.90
CA ASP A 503 -3.78 5.17 -0.65
C ASP A 503 -2.73 6.00 0.12
N GLN A 504 -2.44 7.22 -0.37
CA GLN A 504 -1.43 8.12 0.17
C GLN A 504 -0.03 7.50 0.20
N GLY A 505 0.28 6.65 -0.78
CA GLY A 505 1.58 6.04 -0.95
C GLY A 505 2.72 7.07 -1.02
N VAL A 506 3.84 6.77 -0.37
CA VAL A 506 5.03 7.63 -0.41
C VAL A 506 5.89 7.25 -1.60
N ALA A 507 6.03 8.17 -2.58
CA ALA A 507 6.72 7.89 -3.85
C ALA A 507 8.13 7.30 -3.67
N SER A 508 8.91 7.83 -2.73
CA SER A 508 10.29 7.39 -2.45
C SER A 508 10.42 5.99 -1.85
N ALA A 509 9.34 5.45 -1.29
CA ALA A 509 9.29 4.07 -0.82
C ALA A 509 8.64 3.15 -1.86
N LEU A 510 7.55 3.62 -2.46
CA LEU A 510 6.73 2.84 -3.37
C LEU A 510 7.43 2.59 -4.71
N PHE A 511 8.02 3.62 -5.31
CA PHE A 511 8.64 3.50 -6.64
C PHE A 511 9.81 2.50 -6.67
N PRO A 512 10.79 2.54 -5.73
CA PRO A 512 11.86 1.55 -5.70
C PRO A 512 11.35 0.11 -5.52
N ALA A 513 10.32 -0.09 -4.69
CA ALA A 513 9.71 -1.42 -4.50
C ALA A 513 9.09 -1.95 -5.80
N MET A 514 8.42 -1.09 -6.57
CA MET A 514 7.88 -1.42 -7.90
C MET A 514 8.98 -1.68 -8.92
N SER A 515 10.11 -0.96 -8.86
CA SER A 515 11.28 -1.24 -9.71
C SER A 515 11.86 -2.63 -9.47
N LEU A 516 12.04 -3.01 -8.21
CA LEU A 516 12.50 -4.36 -7.86
C LEU A 516 11.51 -5.44 -8.31
N LEU A 517 10.20 -5.17 -8.22
CA LEU A 517 9.18 -6.06 -8.76
C LEU A 517 9.32 -6.21 -10.28
N ARG A 518 9.45 -5.10 -11.02
CA ARG A 518 9.66 -5.13 -12.48
C ARG A 518 10.89 -5.96 -12.85
N ASP A 519 12.01 -5.76 -12.15
CA ASP A 519 13.24 -6.49 -12.43
C ASP A 519 13.06 -8.00 -12.24
N ARG A 520 12.32 -8.43 -11.20
CA ARG A 520 11.94 -9.85 -11.02
C ARG A 520 11.07 -10.37 -12.16
N MET A 521 10.06 -9.61 -12.60
CA MET A 521 9.17 -10.00 -13.70
C MET A 521 9.91 -10.12 -15.04
N MET A 522 10.85 -9.21 -15.30
CA MET A 522 11.72 -9.28 -16.48
C MET A 522 12.64 -10.50 -16.44
N ALA A 523 13.18 -10.86 -15.27
CA ALA A 523 14.02 -12.05 -15.12
C ALA A 523 13.20 -13.35 -15.28
N GLU A 524 11.99 -13.40 -14.74
CA GLU A 524 11.08 -14.55 -14.80
C GLU A 524 10.59 -14.81 -16.23
N HIS A 525 10.06 -13.77 -16.90
CA HIS A 525 9.36 -13.93 -18.18
C HIS A 525 10.24 -13.64 -19.40
N ARG A 526 11.42 -13.03 -19.20
CA ARG A 526 12.40 -12.73 -20.27
C ARG A 526 11.79 -11.99 -21.45
N TYR A 527 10.91 -11.02 -21.17
CA TYR A 527 10.28 -10.24 -22.23
C TYR A 527 11.33 -9.54 -23.11
N PRO A 528 11.12 -9.49 -24.43
CA PRO A 528 12.08 -8.86 -25.34
C PRO A 528 12.11 -7.34 -25.20
N VAL A 529 11.05 -6.75 -24.64
CA VAL A 529 10.92 -5.33 -24.36
C VAL A 529 10.81 -5.15 -22.85
N ARG A 530 11.66 -4.27 -22.30
CA ARG A 530 11.63 -3.95 -20.87
C ARG A 530 10.32 -3.27 -20.52
N ILE A 531 9.65 -3.79 -19.48
CA ILE A 531 8.52 -3.10 -18.85
C ILE A 531 9.01 -1.79 -18.24
N ARG A 532 8.35 -0.71 -18.63
CA ARG A 532 8.66 0.67 -18.28
C ARG A 532 7.84 1.08 -17.06
N LEU A 533 8.47 1.79 -16.14
CA LEU A 533 7.82 2.28 -14.93
C LEU A 533 7.64 3.79 -14.99
N GLY A 534 6.39 4.24 -14.92
CA GLY A 534 6.05 5.64 -14.75
C GLY A 534 5.89 6.03 -13.29
N ALA A 535 6.07 7.30 -12.97
CA ALA A 535 5.76 7.84 -11.64
C ALA A 535 4.60 8.85 -11.71
N ALA A 536 3.65 8.73 -10.78
CA ALA A 536 2.55 9.66 -10.59
C ALA A 536 2.35 9.97 -9.10
N GLY A 537 1.63 11.06 -8.81
CA GLY A 537 1.39 11.53 -7.44
C GLY A 537 2.50 12.47 -6.94
N GLY A 538 2.12 13.63 -6.42
CA GLY A 538 3.06 14.65 -5.95
C GLY A 538 3.86 15.44 -7.00
N ILE A 539 3.72 15.12 -8.31
CA ILE A 539 4.49 15.77 -9.38
C ILE A 539 3.80 17.06 -9.86
N GLY A 540 4.29 18.20 -9.37
CA GLY A 540 3.85 19.54 -9.81
C GLY A 540 4.99 20.54 -10.00
N THR A 541 6.25 20.14 -9.79
CA THR A 541 7.42 21.03 -9.86
C THR A 541 8.61 20.34 -10.53
N PRO A 542 9.57 21.09 -11.07
CA PRO A 542 10.76 20.52 -11.70
C PRO A 542 11.54 19.58 -10.78
N GLN A 543 11.61 19.89 -9.48
CA GLN A 543 12.30 19.10 -8.46
C GLN A 543 11.58 17.77 -8.16
N ALA A 544 10.25 17.78 -8.12
CA ALA A 544 9.47 16.55 -7.92
C ALA A 544 9.61 15.62 -9.14
N ALA A 545 9.55 16.19 -10.35
CA ALA A 545 9.81 15.45 -11.58
C ALA A 545 11.27 14.94 -11.65
N ALA A 546 12.25 15.74 -11.25
CA ALA A 546 13.65 15.34 -11.16
C ALA A 546 13.83 14.16 -10.19
N ALA A 547 13.20 14.21 -9.01
CA ALA A 547 13.23 13.12 -8.04
C ALA A 547 12.64 11.83 -8.64
N ALA A 548 11.54 11.90 -9.38
CA ALA A 548 10.97 10.75 -10.08
C ALA A 548 11.95 10.13 -11.09
N PHE A 549 12.58 10.95 -11.95
CA PHE A 549 13.57 10.44 -12.90
C PHE A 549 14.81 9.88 -12.22
N LEU A 550 15.28 10.49 -11.13
CA LEU A 550 16.40 9.97 -10.32
C LEU A 550 16.08 8.63 -9.65
N MET A 551 14.82 8.37 -9.30
CA MET A 551 14.38 7.06 -8.83
C MET A 551 14.31 5.99 -9.94
N GLY A 552 14.47 6.39 -11.20
CA GLY A 552 14.45 5.48 -12.36
C GLY A 552 13.14 5.47 -13.14
N ALA A 553 12.29 6.52 -13.02
CA ALA A 553 11.09 6.65 -13.82
C ALA A 553 11.40 6.73 -15.33
N ASP A 554 10.77 5.86 -16.11
CA ASP A 554 10.80 5.86 -17.56
C ASP A 554 9.91 6.99 -18.15
N PHE A 555 8.89 7.43 -17.41
CA PHE A 555 8.03 8.57 -17.72
C PHE A 555 7.39 9.14 -16.44
N ILE A 556 6.86 10.36 -16.51
CA ILE A 556 6.10 10.96 -15.41
C ILE A 556 4.66 11.23 -15.83
N VAL A 557 3.76 11.21 -14.85
CA VAL A 557 2.33 11.49 -15.04
C VAL A 557 1.88 12.59 -14.10
N THR A 558 1.20 13.59 -14.65
CA THR A 558 0.60 14.69 -13.89
C THR A 558 -0.93 14.59 -13.95
N GLY A 559 -1.59 15.13 -12.91
CA GLY A 559 -3.06 15.11 -12.81
C GLY A 559 -3.59 16.41 -12.24
N SER A 560 -3.32 16.67 -10.95
CA SER A 560 -3.87 17.85 -10.26
C SER A 560 -3.58 19.15 -11.01
N ILE A 561 -2.33 19.41 -11.41
CA ILE A 561 -1.96 20.64 -12.13
C ILE A 561 -2.74 20.82 -13.44
N ASN A 562 -3.05 19.70 -14.13
CA ASN A 562 -3.77 19.73 -15.41
C ASN A 562 -5.23 20.16 -15.21
N GLN A 563 -5.82 19.95 -14.03
CA GLN A 563 -7.18 20.39 -13.74
C GLN A 563 -7.32 21.92 -13.70
N CYS A 564 -6.23 22.64 -13.40
CA CYS A 564 -6.18 24.10 -13.39
C CYS A 564 -5.55 24.62 -14.68
N THR A 565 -6.13 24.21 -15.81
CA THR A 565 -5.75 24.66 -17.15
C THR A 565 -6.97 25.14 -17.91
N VAL A 566 -6.76 25.92 -18.96
CA VAL A 566 -7.85 26.40 -19.83
C VAL A 566 -8.62 25.22 -20.43
N GLU A 567 -7.92 24.16 -20.83
CA GLU A 567 -8.50 23.03 -21.54
C GLU A 567 -9.34 22.10 -20.64
N ALA A 568 -9.04 22.02 -19.34
CA ALA A 568 -9.73 21.09 -18.43
C ALA A 568 -11.24 21.30 -18.38
N GLY A 569 -12.01 20.20 -18.45
CA GLY A 569 -13.47 20.14 -18.44
C GLY A 569 -14.09 20.35 -17.05
N THR A 570 -13.65 21.38 -16.33
CA THR A 570 -14.21 21.79 -15.03
C THR A 570 -14.61 23.27 -15.08
N SER A 571 -15.42 23.72 -14.13
CA SER A 571 -15.93 25.10 -14.13
C SER A 571 -14.86 26.14 -13.79
N GLU A 572 -15.02 27.36 -14.30
CA GLU A 572 -14.14 28.49 -13.98
C GLU A 572 -14.03 28.74 -12.47
N PRO A 573 -15.11 28.71 -11.65
CA PRO A 573 -14.97 28.88 -10.21
C PRO A 573 -14.14 27.79 -9.52
N VAL A 574 -14.06 26.59 -10.09
CA VAL A 574 -13.13 25.55 -9.62
C VAL A 574 -11.70 25.91 -10.01
N LYS A 575 -11.46 26.38 -11.24
CA LYS A 575 -10.12 26.80 -11.69
C LYS A 575 -9.61 28.01 -10.90
N ASP A 576 -10.45 29.00 -10.64
CA ASP A 576 -10.19 30.15 -9.76
C ASP A 576 -9.86 29.69 -8.31
N LEU A 577 -10.46 28.60 -7.83
CA LEU A 577 -10.09 28.04 -6.53
C LEU A 577 -8.72 27.35 -6.59
N LEU A 578 -8.50 26.50 -7.60
CA LEU A 578 -7.30 25.69 -7.76
C LEU A 578 -6.01 26.53 -7.88
N GLU A 579 -6.05 27.67 -8.58
CA GLU A 579 -4.87 28.54 -8.74
C GLU A 579 -4.40 29.18 -7.42
N THR A 580 -5.27 29.22 -6.40
CA THR A 580 -4.98 29.84 -5.09
C THR A 580 -4.50 28.86 -4.03
N LEU A 581 -4.44 27.56 -4.35
CA LEU A 581 -4.12 26.53 -3.36
C LEU A 581 -2.64 26.55 -2.97
N ASP A 582 -2.38 26.24 -1.71
CA ASP A 582 -1.09 25.87 -1.16
C ASP A 582 -1.00 24.35 -0.93
N VAL A 583 0.19 23.82 -0.64
CA VAL A 583 0.49 22.38 -0.52
C VAL A 583 -0.44 21.70 0.51
N GLN A 584 -0.77 22.42 1.58
CA GLN A 584 -1.56 21.94 2.72
C GLN A 584 -3.07 22.22 2.59
N ASP A 585 -3.54 22.69 1.42
CA ASP A 585 -4.94 23.04 1.18
C ASP A 585 -5.79 21.86 0.66
N VAL A 586 -5.30 20.64 0.83
CA VAL A 586 -6.00 19.38 0.51
C VAL A 586 -6.14 18.49 1.75
N THR A 587 -7.07 17.55 1.71
CA THR A 587 -7.32 16.58 2.79
C THR A 587 -8.02 15.34 2.26
N CYS A 588 -7.95 14.24 3.00
CA CYS A 588 -8.78 13.07 2.72
C CYS A 588 -10.23 13.26 3.18
N ALA A 589 -11.15 12.76 2.37
CA ALA A 589 -12.58 12.63 2.66
C ALA A 589 -13.08 11.25 2.20
N PRO A 590 -14.21 10.75 2.71
CA PRO A 590 -14.82 9.53 2.20
C PRO A 590 -15.08 9.61 0.70
N ALA A 591 -14.93 8.49 0.00
CA ALA A 591 -15.33 8.33 -1.38
C ALA A 591 -16.86 8.09 -1.44
N GLY A 592 -17.50 8.61 -2.49
CA GLY A 592 -18.94 8.39 -2.70
C GLY A 592 -19.24 7.00 -3.30
N ASP A 593 -18.30 6.50 -4.10
CA ASP A 593 -18.16 5.10 -4.47
C ASP A 593 -17.42 4.34 -3.37
N MET A 594 -17.81 3.07 -3.14
CA MET A 594 -17.32 2.28 -2.01
C MET A 594 -17.48 2.98 -0.64
N PHE A 595 -18.47 3.87 -0.50
CA PHE A 595 -18.74 4.65 0.71
C PHE A 595 -18.90 3.73 1.93
N GLU A 596 -19.64 2.64 1.78
CA GLU A 596 -19.86 1.66 2.85
C GLU A 596 -18.57 0.95 3.32
N LEU A 597 -17.54 0.87 2.46
CA LEU A 597 -16.25 0.23 2.75
C LEU A 597 -15.22 1.21 3.33
N GLY A 598 -15.55 2.49 3.46
CA GLY A 598 -14.66 3.51 4.01
C GLY A 598 -13.51 3.92 3.09
N ALA A 599 -13.67 3.72 1.77
CA ALA A 599 -12.74 4.24 0.79
C ALA A 599 -12.58 5.76 0.94
N LYS A 600 -11.39 6.28 0.63
CA LYS A 600 -11.06 7.71 0.77
C LYS A 600 -10.58 8.29 -0.55
N ILE A 601 -10.81 9.59 -0.69
CA ILE A 601 -10.34 10.42 -1.78
C ILE A 601 -9.66 11.66 -1.20
N GLN A 602 -8.61 12.14 -1.87
CA GLN A 602 -7.97 13.40 -1.56
C GLN A 602 -8.61 14.55 -2.36
N VAL A 603 -9.04 15.57 -1.63
CA VAL A 603 -9.87 16.67 -2.12
C VAL A 603 -9.40 18.02 -1.57
N VAL A 604 -9.79 19.10 -2.24
CA VAL A 604 -9.56 20.47 -1.77
C VAL A 604 -10.32 20.71 -0.47
N ARG A 605 -9.64 21.31 0.52
CA ARG A 605 -10.24 21.74 1.80
C ARG A 605 -10.40 23.25 1.92
N LYS A 606 -9.52 24.04 1.30
CA LYS A 606 -9.54 25.50 1.42
C LYS A 606 -10.81 26.07 0.83
N GLY A 607 -11.53 26.86 1.63
CA GLY A 607 -12.77 27.51 1.22
C GLY A 607 -13.95 26.56 0.98
N LEU A 608 -13.83 25.28 1.31
CA LEU A 608 -14.84 24.25 1.07
C LEU A 608 -15.21 23.51 2.36
N PHE A 609 -16.50 23.28 2.57
CA PHE A 609 -17.03 22.45 3.64
C PHE A 609 -17.23 20.99 3.23
N PHE A 610 -17.08 20.65 1.94
CA PHE A 610 -17.26 19.29 1.45
C PHE A 610 -16.50 18.23 2.29
N PRO A 611 -15.19 18.37 2.59
CA PRO A 611 -14.48 17.32 3.32
C PRO A 611 -15.02 17.12 4.74
N ALA A 612 -15.32 18.20 5.46
CA ALA A 612 -15.88 18.13 6.80
C ALA A 612 -17.30 17.50 6.80
N ARG A 613 -18.13 17.88 5.82
CA ARG A 613 -19.49 17.34 5.66
C ARG A 613 -19.48 15.87 5.26
N ALA A 614 -18.63 15.49 4.32
CA ALA A 614 -18.45 14.11 3.89
C ALA A 614 -17.99 13.20 5.04
N ASN A 615 -16.99 13.64 5.82
CA ASN A 615 -16.54 12.92 7.01
C ASN A 615 -17.66 12.80 8.06
N ARG A 616 -18.46 13.86 8.27
CA ARG A 616 -19.63 13.81 9.16
C ARG A 616 -20.67 12.79 8.69
N LEU A 617 -21.00 12.76 7.40
CA LEU A 617 -21.94 11.77 6.84
C LEU A 617 -21.43 10.34 7.07
N TYR A 618 -20.15 10.08 6.82
CA TYR A 618 -19.58 8.76 7.05
C TYR A 618 -19.56 8.37 8.53
N ALA A 619 -19.20 9.30 9.43
CA ALA A 619 -19.27 9.07 10.86
C ALA A 619 -20.69 8.71 11.32
N LEU A 620 -21.70 9.44 10.83
CA LEU A 620 -23.10 9.13 11.15
C LEU A 620 -23.54 7.76 10.61
N TYR A 621 -23.12 7.39 9.39
CA TYR A 621 -23.37 6.07 8.83
C TYR A 621 -22.74 4.92 9.64
N GLN A 622 -21.58 5.15 10.25
CA GLN A 622 -20.90 4.15 11.07
C GLN A 622 -21.58 3.95 12.44
N HIS A 623 -22.17 5.01 13.01
CA HIS A 623 -22.70 4.97 14.38
C HIS A 623 -24.22 4.80 14.46
N HIS A 624 -24.96 4.97 13.37
CA HIS A 624 -26.42 4.84 13.36
C HIS A 624 -26.89 3.78 12.35
N PRO A 625 -27.89 2.95 12.72
CA PRO A 625 -28.39 1.89 11.85
C PRO A 625 -29.33 2.39 10.73
N SER A 626 -29.87 3.61 10.84
CA SER A 626 -30.78 4.18 9.84
C SER A 626 -30.89 5.71 9.94
N LEU A 627 -31.57 6.34 8.98
CA LEU A 627 -31.86 7.79 9.00
C LEU A 627 -32.81 8.18 10.14
N GLU A 628 -33.73 7.28 10.50
CA GLU A 628 -34.73 7.47 11.55
C GLU A 628 -34.10 7.40 12.95
N ALA A 629 -32.97 6.69 13.09
CA ALA A 629 -32.22 6.57 14.34
C ALA A 629 -31.32 7.80 14.64
N LEU A 630 -31.31 8.81 13.77
CA LEU A 630 -30.62 10.08 14.00
C LEU A 630 -31.48 10.99 14.90
N ASP A 631 -30.84 11.70 15.83
CA ASP A 631 -31.53 12.68 16.68
C ASP A 631 -32.11 13.85 15.85
N ALA A 632 -33.14 14.50 16.38
CA ALA A 632 -33.90 15.52 15.66
C ALA A 632 -33.02 16.72 15.21
N GLU A 633 -32.05 17.11 16.02
CA GLU A 633 -31.16 18.23 15.70
C GLU A 633 -30.18 17.84 14.58
N THR A 634 -29.58 16.66 14.65
CA THR A 634 -28.73 16.14 13.56
C THR A 634 -29.52 16.02 12.25
N ARG A 635 -30.75 15.49 12.29
CA ARG A 635 -31.61 15.39 11.09
C ARG A 635 -31.91 16.76 10.50
N LYS A 636 -32.25 17.74 11.34
CA LYS A 636 -32.50 19.12 10.91
C LYS A 636 -31.24 19.73 10.26
N GLN A 637 -30.09 19.63 10.92
CA GLN A 637 -28.83 20.17 10.40
C GLN A 637 -28.42 19.54 9.07
N LEU A 638 -28.57 18.22 8.91
CA LEU A 638 -28.27 17.55 7.65
C LEU A 638 -29.18 18.06 6.53
N GLN A 639 -30.49 18.10 6.76
CA GLN A 639 -31.47 18.53 5.75
C GLN A 639 -31.30 20.01 5.38
N GLU A 640 -31.03 20.90 6.34
CA GLU A 640 -30.89 22.34 6.07
C GLU A 640 -29.51 22.72 5.52
N LYS A 641 -28.43 22.16 6.08
CA LYS A 641 -27.07 22.64 5.81
C LYS A 641 -26.32 21.78 4.80
N VAL A 642 -26.58 20.48 4.74
CA VAL A 642 -25.84 19.52 3.89
C VAL A 642 -26.63 19.19 2.62
N PHE A 643 -27.84 18.64 2.76
CA PHE A 643 -28.68 18.25 1.63
C PHE A 643 -29.45 19.44 1.03
N ARG A 644 -29.72 20.47 1.85
CA ARG A 644 -30.63 21.59 1.54
C ARG A 644 -32.02 21.13 1.06
N ARG A 645 -32.42 19.94 1.50
CA ARG A 645 -33.58 19.16 1.08
C ARG A 645 -33.98 18.18 2.18
N GLY A 646 -35.25 17.78 2.19
CA GLY A 646 -35.74 16.73 3.07
C GLY A 646 -35.17 15.35 2.69
N PHE A 647 -35.00 14.45 3.67
CA PHE A 647 -34.49 13.11 3.37
C PHE A 647 -35.40 12.32 2.42
N ASP A 648 -36.72 12.49 2.52
CA ASP A 648 -37.66 11.79 1.64
C ASP A 648 -37.56 12.29 0.19
N GLU A 649 -37.31 13.58 -0.01
CA GLU A 649 -37.05 14.16 -1.34
C GLU A 649 -35.75 13.61 -1.94
N VAL A 650 -34.66 13.59 -1.15
CA VAL A 650 -33.37 13.03 -1.57
C VAL A 650 -33.50 11.54 -1.88
N TRP A 651 -34.25 10.80 -1.06
CA TRP A 651 -34.51 9.38 -1.26
C TRP A 651 -35.30 9.15 -2.54
N GLU A 652 -36.35 9.91 -2.81
CA GLU A 652 -37.17 9.72 -4.01
C GLU A 652 -36.37 10.00 -5.29
N GLU A 653 -35.54 11.05 -5.32
CA GLU A 653 -34.63 11.30 -6.45
C GLU A 653 -33.64 10.14 -6.66
N THR A 654 -33.06 9.65 -5.55
CA THR A 654 -32.11 8.52 -5.57
C THR A 654 -32.79 7.24 -6.05
N ARG A 655 -34.01 6.97 -5.55
CA ARG A 655 -34.84 5.83 -5.93
C ARG A 655 -35.17 5.86 -7.41
N GLN A 656 -35.62 6.98 -7.96
CA GLN A 656 -35.92 7.13 -9.39
C GLN A 656 -34.69 6.90 -10.27
N HIS A 657 -33.50 7.30 -9.82
CA HIS A 657 -32.26 7.00 -10.55
C HIS A 657 -31.98 5.50 -10.58
N TYR A 658 -32.00 4.83 -9.42
CA TYR A 658 -31.69 3.40 -9.36
C TYR A 658 -32.77 2.53 -10.01
N LEU A 659 -34.05 2.90 -9.97
CA LEU A 659 -35.09 2.19 -10.73
C LEU A 659 -34.82 2.09 -12.24
N ARG A 660 -34.06 3.03 -12.82
CA ARG A 660 -33.68 2.98 -14.25
C ARG A 660 -32.39 2.23 -14.52
N VAL A 661 -31.49 2.18 -13.55
CA VAL A 661 -30.10 1.73 -13.76
C VAL A 661 -29.85 0.37 -13.12
N ASP A 662 -30.41 0.14 -11.94
CA ASP A 662 -30.32 -1.09 -11.16
C ASP A 662 -31.48 -1.16 -10.14
N PRO A 663 -32.65 -1.72 -10.52
CA PRO A 663 -33.82 -1.81 -9.66
C PRO A 663 -33.60 -2.64 -8.38
N GLU A 664 -32.66 -3.59 -8.38
CA GLU A 664 -32.41 -4.45 -7.23
C GLU A 664 -31.83 -3.66 -6.04
N VAL A 665 -31.03 -2.63 -6.32
CA VAL A 665 -30.52 -1.70 -5.30
C VAL A 665 -31.66 -1.02 -4.54
N VAL A 666 -32.75 -0.67 -5.23
CA VAL A 666 -33.94 -0.07 -4.61
C VAL A 666 -34.65 -1.10 -3.73
N ALA A 667 -34.91 -2.30 -4.26
CA ALA A 667 -35.56 -3.37 -3.50
C ALA A 667 -34.78 -3.73 -2.22
N LEU A 668 -33.45 -3.77 -2.29
CA LEU A 668 -32.59 -3.99 -1.13
C LEU A 668 -32.66 -2.83 -0.13
N ALA A 669 -32.62 -1.58 -0.61
CA ALA A 669 -32.67 -0.41 0.24
C ALA A 669 -34.02 -0.22 0.95
N GLU A 670 -35.13 -0.57 0.30
CA GLU A 670 -36.46 -0.54 0.91
C GLU A 670 -36.61 -1.56 2.05
N ARG A 671 -35.82 -2.66 2.04
CA ARG A 671 -35.80 -3.69 3.09
C ARG A 671 -34.68 -3.51 4.11
N ASN A 672 -33.71 -2.66 3.83
CA ASN A 672 -32.53 -2.44 4.68
C ASN A 672 -32.35 -0.94 4.95
N PRO A 673 -32.82 -0.43 6.11
CA PRO A 673 -32.72 0.98 6.48
C PRO A 673 -31.30 1.55 6.44
N ARG A 674 -30.29 0.71 6.74
CA ARG A 674 -28.89 1.10 6.67
C ARG A 674 -28.43 1.30 5.22
N LYS A 675 -28.90 0.47 4.29
CA LYS A 675 -28.62 0.64 2.85
C LYS A 675 -29.31 1.90 2.31
N LYS A 676 -30.57 2.15 2.70
CA LYS A 676 -31.27 3.42 2.37
C LYS A 676 -30.48 4.63 2.84
N MET A 677 -30.02 4.63 4.10
CA MET A 677 -29.17 5.69 4.66
C MET A 677 -27.89 5.91 3.84
N ALA A 678 -27.19 4.83 3.47
CA ALA A 678 -25.99 4.93 2.63
C ALA A 678 -26.30 5.59 1.28
N LEU A 679 -27.38 5.19 0.60
CA LEU A 679 -27.76 5.74 -0.70
C LEU A 679 -28.14 7.23 -0.61
N VAL A 680 -28.89 7.63 0.43
CA VAL A 680 -29.22 9.03 0.70
C VAL A 680 -27.94 9.84 0.96
N PHE A 681 -26.99 9.31 1.73
CA PHE A 681 -25.72 10.01 1.98
C PHE A 681 -24.86 10.10 0.72
N ARG A 682 -24.82 9.04 -0.10
CA ARG A 682 -24.09 9.00 -1.38
C ARG A 682 -24.62 10.02 -2.39
N TRP A 683 -25.92 10.36 -2.34
CA TRP A 683 -26.47 11.44 -3.14
C TRP A 683 -25.70 12.76 -2.98
N TYR A 684 -25.27 13.09 -1.76
CA TYR A 684 -24.51 14.32 -1.48
C TYR A 684 -23.24 14.37 -2.32
N PHE A 685 -22.46 13.28 -2.40
CA PHE A 685 -21.24 13.20 -3.21
C PHE A 685 -21.50 13.36 -4.70
N VAL A 686 -22.59 12.77 -5.20
CA VAL A 686 -22.99 12.95 -6.60
C VAL A 686 -23.38 14.41 -6.87
N HIS A 687 -24.14 15.00 -5.95
CA HIS A 687 -24.60 16.39 -6.03
C HIS A 687 -23.44 17.39 -5.99
N THR A 688 -22.54 17.28 -5.01
CA THR A 688 -21.39 18.18 -4.85
C THR A 688 -20.39 18.14 -6.01
N SER A 689 -20.19 16.96 -6.58
CA SER A 689 -19.41 16.81 -7.81
C SER A 689 -20.10 17.49 -9.01
N ARG A 690 -21.44 17.41 -9.13
CA ARG A 690 -22.19 18.15 -10.17
C ARG A 690 -22.14 19.66 -9.96
N LEU A 691 -22.21 20.13 -8.72
CA LEU A 691 -22.08 21.56 -8.39
C LEU A 691 -20.73 22.12 -8.86
N ALA A 692 -19.65 21.40 -8.58
CA ALA A 692 -18.29 21.77 -8.98
C ALA A 692 -18.15 21.83 -10.51
N LEU A 693 -18.67 20.84 -11.23
CA LEU A 693 -18.61 20.80 -12.70
C LEU A 693 -19.46 21.90 -13.36
N ARG A 694 -20.62 22.22 -12.79
CA ARG A 694 -21.52 23.28 -13.31
C ARG A 694 -21.10 24.69 -12.92
N GLY A 695 -20.25 24.84 -11.90
CA GLY A 695 -19.84 26.15 -11.41
C GLY A 695 -20.94 26.88 -10.63
N SER A 696 -21.76 26.15 -9.85
CA SER A 696 -22.81 26.77 -9.03
C SER A 696 -22.27 27.76 -8.00
N ARG A 697 -22.57 29.05 -8.19
CA ARG A 697 -22.12 30.12 -7.29
C ARG A 697 -22.81 30.09 -5.91
N GLU A 698 -24.05 29.60 -5.84
CA GLU A 698 -24.86 29.56 -4.61
C GLU A 698 -24.41 28.51 -3.60
N GLN A 699 -23.76 27.44 -4.09
CA GLN A 699 -23.31 26.30 -3.29
C GLN A 699 -21.81 26.04 -3.44
N ARG A 700 -21.02 27.10 -3.69
CA ARG A 700 -19.57 26.99 -3.90
C ARG A 700 -18.86 26.23 -2.77
N THR A 701 -19.27 26.44 -1.52
CA THR A 701 -18.66 25.78 -0.35
C THR A 701 -18.81 24.25 -0.36
N ASP A 702 -19.73 23.71 -1.16
CA ASP A 702 -20.01 22.29 -1.23
C ASP A 702 -19.30 21.58 -2.37
N TYR A 703 -18.46 22.27 -3.14
CA TYR A 703 -17.76 21.61 -4.25
C TYR A 703 -16.94 20.41 -3.77
N GLN A 704 -17.07 19.31 -4.48
CA GLN A 704 -16.14 18.19 -4.39
C GLN A 704 -15.12 18.32 -5.51
N VAL A 705 -13.90 18.74 -5.18
CA VAL A 705 -12.78 18.91 -6.12
C VAL A 705 -11.66 17.97 -5.75
N HIS A 706 -11.42 16.95 -6.59
CA HIS A 706 -10.30 16.00 -6.42
C HIS A 706 -8.99 16.69 -6.73
N CYS A 707 -8.09 16.82 -5.75
CA CYS A 707 -6.83 17.53 -5.93
C CYS A 707 -5.83 17.06 -4.87
N GLY A 708 -4.57 16.88 -5.26
CA GLY A 708 -3.48 16.54 -4.35
C GLY A 708 -2.52 17.72 -4.12
N PRO A 709 -1.51 17.54 -3.26
CA PRO A 709 -0.57 18.61 -2.87
C PRO A 709 0.27 19.16 -4.03
N ALA A 710 0.38 18.41 -5.14
CA ALA A 710 1.08 18.82 -6.36
C ALA A 710 0.57 20.16 -6.93
N MET A 711 -0.72 20.47 -6.79
CA MET A 711 -1.27 21.76 -7.23
C MET A 711 -0.68 22.93 -6.44
N GLY A 712 -0.61 22.80 -5.12
CA GLY A 712 -0.04 23.83 -4.26
C GLY A 712 1.45 24.06 -4.54
N ALA A 713 2.20 22.97 -4.73
CA ALA A 713 3.61 23.04 -5.10
C ALA A 713 3.82 23.73 -6.46
N PHE A 714 2.98 23.40 -7.45
CA PHE A 714 2.98 24.08 -8.76
C PHE A 714 2.68 25.57 -8.62
N ASN A 715 1.64 25.95 -7.87
CA ASN A 715 1.29 27.36 -7.63
C ASN A 715 2.42 28.14 -6.96
N GLN A 716 3.18 27.52 -6.06
CA GLN A 716 4.38 28.14 -5.48
C GLN A 716 5.47 28.33 -6.53
N TRP A 717 5.73 27.32 -7.37
CA TRP A 717 6.76 27.37 -8.42
C TRP A 717 6.50 28.46 -9.47
N VAL A 718 5.24 28.63 -9.89
CA VAL A 718 4.89 29.60 -10.95
C VAL A 718 4.55 31.00 -10.45
N ARG A 719 4.61 31.23 -9.12
CA ARG A 719 4.27 32.51 -8.50
C ARG A 719 5.08 33.66 -9.10
N GLY A 720 4.40 34.74 -9.48
CA GLY A 720 5.04 35.92 -10.07
C GLY A 720 5.33 35.79 -11.56
N THR A 721 4.96 34.68 -12.19
CA THR A 721 4.97 34.51 -13.66
C THR A 721 3.55 34.62 -14.24
N PRO A 722 3.36 34.75 -15.56
CA PRO A 722 2.04 34.73 -16.19
C PRO A 722 1.20 33.50 -15.80
N LEU A 723 1.85 32.33 -15.61
CA LEU A 723 1.21 31.10 -15.18
C LEU A 723 0.59 31.15 -13.77
N THR A 724 0.74 32.27 -13.04
CA THR A 724 -0.01 32.53 -11.81
C THR A 724 -1.52 32.42 -12.06
N SER A 725 -2.03 32.98 -13.16
CA SER A 725 -3.45 32.83 -13.52
C SER A 725 -3.70 31.56 -14.31
N TRP A 726 -4.77 30.83 -13.99
CA TRP A 726 -5.18 29.67 -14.77
C TRP A 726 -5.56 29.98 -16.21
N ARG A 727 -5.89 31.24 -16.50
CA ARG A 727 -6.23 31.71 -17.84
C ARG A 727 -5.05 31.65 -18.82
N ASP A 728 -3.83 31.68 -18.28
CA ASP A 728 -2.58 31.53 -19.03
C ASP A 728 -1.99 30.11 -18.88
N ARG A 729 -2.69 29.19 -18.20
CA ARG A 729 -2.24 27.81 -17.97
C ARG A 729 -2.76 26.91 -19.09
N HIS A 730 -1.89 26.63 -20.06
CA HIS A 730 -2.13 25.63 -21.09
C HIS A 730 -1.45 24.30 -20.75
N VAL A 731 -2.20 23.19 -20.89
CA VAL A 731 -1.76 21.87 -20.41
C VAL A 731 -0.45 21.38 -21.04
N ASP A 732 -0.26 21.62 -22.32
CA ASP A 732 0.95 21.26 -23.08
C ASP A 732 2.12 22.16 -22.68
N GLU A 733 1.93 23.48 -22.63
CA GLU A 733 2.95 24.45 -22.24
C GLU A 733 3.47 24.17 -20.83
N ILE A 734 2.58 23.82 -19.89
CA ILE A 734 2.97 23.39 -18.54
C ILE A 734 3.82 22.12 -18.60
N GLY A 735 3.39 21.10 -19.35
CA GLY A 735 4.15 19.86 -19.49
C GLY A 735 5.55 20.07 -20.07
N VAL A 736 5.66 20.90 -21.10
CA VAL A 736 6.93 21.28 -21.74
C VAL A 736 7.82 22.03 -20.77
N LYS A 737 7.28 23.10 -20.16
CA LYS A 737 8.02 23.92 -19.21
C LYS A 737 8.52 23.10 -18.02
N LEU A 738 7.70 22.17 -17.52
CA LEU A 738 8.07 21.28 -16.42
C LEU A 738 9.27 20.42 -16.82
N MET A 739 9.21 19.77 -17.99
CA MET A 739 10.28 18.88 -18.47
C MET A 739 11.58 19.64 -18.79
N GLU A 740 11.49 20.81 -19.41
CA GLU A 740 12.65 21.68 -19.68
C GLU A 740 13.30 22.16 -18.39
N ALA A 741 12.50 22.65 -17.44
CA ALA A 741 13.00 23.09 -16.15
C ALA A 741 13.57 21.93 -15.32
N THR A 742 13.01 20.72 -15.42
CA THR A 742 13.57 19.52 -14.80
C THR A 742 14.95 19.18 -15.37
N ALA A 743 15.11 19.25 -16.69
CA ALA A 743 16.39 18.97 -17.34
C ALA A 743 17.46 20.00 -16.91
N ALA A 744 17.10 21.28 -16.92
CA ALA A 744 17.97 22.36 -16.46
C ALA A 744 18.36 22.20 -14.98
N TRP A 745 17.38 21.88 -14.12
CA TRP A 745 17.63 21.67 -12.69
C TRP A 745 18.55 20.46 -12.45
N LEU A 746 18.33 19.34 -13.15
CA LEU A 746 19.21 18.18 -13.02
C LEU A 746 20.63 18.51 -13.46
N GLU A 747 20.81 19.17 -14.60
CA GLU A 747 22.12 19.61 -15.09
C GLU A 747 22.84 20.47 -14.03
N GLU A 748 22.17 21.51 -13.51
CA GLU A 748 22.71 22.36 -12.45
C GLU A 748 23.14 21.55 -11.22
N ARG A 749 22.28 20.65 -10.73
CA ARG A 749 22.58 19.83 -9.54
C ARG A 749 23.73 18.86 -9.79
N PHE A 750 23.84 18.29 -10.98
CA PHE A 750 24.98 17.44 -11.34
C PHE A 750 26.28 18.24 -11.42
N GLN A 751 26.26 19.48 -11.91
CA GLN A 751 27.44 20.35 -11.88
C GLN A 751 27.87 20.66 -10.45
N VAL A 752 26.92 21.02 -9.57
CA VAL A 752 27.20 21.27 -8.14
C VAL A 752 27.80 20.03 -7.45
N MET A 753 27.23 18.84 -7.69
CA MET A 753 27.76 17.59 -7.12
C MET A 753 29.16 17.23 -7.62
N ARG A 754 29.60 17.79 -8.75
CA ARG A 754 30.95 17.60 -9.32
C ARG A 754 31.95 18.67 -8.86
N GLY A 755 31.58 19.54 -7.92
CA GLY A 755 32.44 20.61 -7.42
C GLY A 755 32.37 21.89 -8.26
N GLY A 756 31.38 22.02 -9.15
CA GLY A 756 31.00 23.32 -9.70
C GLY A 756 30.41 24.21 -8.60
N THR A 757 30.72 25.51 -8.64
CA THR A 757 30.19 26.51 -7.71
C THR A 757 28.76 26.87 -8.02
#